data_AF-A0A813DQX9-F1
#
_entry.id   AF-A0A813DQX9-F1
#
_cell.length_a   1.000
_cell.length_b   1.000
_cell.length_c   1.000
_cell.angle_alpha   90.00
_cell.angle_beta   90.00
_cell.angle_gamma   90.00
#
_symmetry.space_group_name_H-M   'P 1'
#
loop_
_entity.id
_entity.type
_entity.pdbx_description
1 polymer ?
#
loop_
_entity_poly.entity_id
_entity_poly.type
_entity_poly.pdbx_seq_one_letter_code
_entity_poly.pdbx_strand_id
1 'polypeptide(L)'
;MENPLANRLLERERTVLLEVEQSDDKPNAQASSRWEGGDLVAPLVAVALSLPVGISCVGVAIAGVDALQPAFCKLLSTALLSMAISSLALARYSQFPTCGTVGFLTASYLGRLVLLMEDRLPSHLLLVHLLVAQALFTLMVGLSQWAIASMGVLWVTRFLPYPVIAGFNCAGALMIMNGGISLGTGKNIVQFATHLSGIDMLLSRPSHAWTDAYTGLAATILSASVFFTLKRLGVTGAAKLPLAFGIISSLFFGLTTFSGVPHSELVQRGFFLENISNDTWYSGILELTSHLSDIQWTFWLETEVLMLTLPYVCLVNLSNLFFLASLHEVLPPDVSETEPYVFEKEIRLQSKLNVLVGMTCGTPVSSSLSYWLIIKQSGTTSRIWIINFGVTLLLLFFFPHLRQCLGFVPRCAFSALVFCMGFDFFLQCFLESRRRIAATEWRFTAVTMVVTFFNVFAGILLGILLTASFFLVEYSTMTGLVRHTTLSDVRSFASQNPAHATLLDKKGHEVLVFWCSGYIFFGTASTIVEQIQEQLDATPAVRAIIIDFEHVPAVDASGVSALMRFSDNCLKRKLPVSVCICGMTRRLRAAMREAAKEWNSDRRCVIFHDQCRIEGALAWAEQLLIEAHSRAPRGQSTPSLEPSLVRCRSCSAFTIPVAETSSAAQAIRFLCQTLAPLVSEAEVEAFAADLACTSKSITFQHGDVILKEGSTASSLHIILSGSVKLSKATHEEGIRYKLGRYHLNEEKGDLFVFEERTEVELKSVYPGDWLGTMEFCATTSRSRTPCCVMSARAGKDGVESLQLPFRCLHRAINLHPSLGLAFLGHISYLAGLESLELLGSTQMLPYRSSSDATFLALAAAGDDALSSPWERAMTEP
;
A
#
# COMPACT_ATOMS: atom_id res chain seq x y z
N MET A 1 -22.29 10.89 4.48
CA MET A 1 -23.30 10.96 3.40
C MET A 1 -22.78 10.11 2.24
N GLU A 2 -23.21 8.86 2.19
CA GLU A 2 -22.83 7.90 1.16
C GLU A 2 -23.41 8.35 -0.18
N ASN A 3 -22.54 8.51 -1.18
CA ASN A 3 -22.97 8.92 -2.52
C ASN A 3 -23.39 7.66 -3.30
N PRO A 4 -24.68 7.44 -3.58
CA PRO A 4 -25.18 6.23 -4.23
C PRO A 4 -24.64 6.04 -5.65
N LEU A 5 -24.12 7.11 -6.28
CA LEU A 5 -23.45 7.06 -7.57
C LEU A 5 -22.03 6.47 -7.48
N ALA A 6 -21.34 6.66 -6.35
CA ALA A 6 -20.02 6.09 -6.10
C ALA A 6 -20.10 4.57 -5.86
N ASN A 7 -21.09 4.12 -5.09
CA ASN A 7 -21.32 2.69 -4.87
C ASN A 7 -21.70 1.97 -6.17
N ARG A 8 -22.53 2.58 -7.03
CA ARG A 8 -22.85 1.99 -8.35
C ARG A 8 -21.67 1.92 -9.30
N LEU A 9 -20.72 2.85 -9.24
CA LEU A 9 -19.52 2.83 -10.06
C LEU A 9 -18.51 1.80 -9.56
N LEU A 10 -18.34 1.70 -8.24
CA LEU A 10 -17.52 0.67 -7.60
C LEU A 10 -18.09 -0.73 -7.80
N GLU A 11 -19.42 -0.91 -7.70
CA GLU A 11 -20.07 -2.18 -8.06
C GLU A 11 -19.83 -2.51 -9.52
N ARG A 12 -19.90 -1.54 -10.44
CA ARG A 12 -19.66 -1.79 -11.87
C ARG A 12 -18.21 -2.14 -12.18
N GLU A 13 -17.23 -1.50 -11.54
CA GLU A 13 -15.81 -1.87 -11.64
C GLU A 13 -15.53 -3.24 -11.01
N ARG A 14 -16.15 -3.55 -9.88
CA ARG A 14 -16.04 -4.85 -9.21
C ARG A 14 -16.71 -5.96 -10.02
N THR A 15 -17.81 -5.66 -10.71
CA THR A 15 -18.49 -6.61 -11.61
C THR A 15 -17.65 -6.87 -12.86
N VAL A 16 -17.00 -5.85 -13.42
CA VAL A 16 -16.08 -6.01 -14.56
C VAL A 16 -14.82 -6.80 -14.16
N LEU A 17 -14.28 -6.58 -12.95
CA LEU A 17 -13.14 -7.34 -12.43
C LEU A 17 -13.54 -8.79 -12.09
N LEU A 18 -14.74 -9.00 -11.56
CA LEU A 18 -15.28 -10.34 -11.28
C LEU A 18 -15.67 -11.09 -12.56
N GLU A 19 -16.15 -10.43 -13.62
CA GLU A 19 -16.36 -11.05 -14.94
C GLU A 19 -15.03 -11.49 -15.59
N VAL A 20 -13.93 -10.82 -15.27
CA VAL A 20 -12.57 -11.19 -15.71
C VAL A 20 -11.99 -12.34 -14.86
N GLU A 21 -12.34 -12.44 -13.57
CA GLU A 21 -11.92 -13.54 -12.69
C GLU A 21 -12.82 -14.79 -12.79
N GLN A 22 -14.11 -14.63 -13.09
CA GLN A 22 -15.10 -15.73 -13.18
C GLN A 22 -15.27 -16.30 -14.58
N SER A 23 -14.53 -15.81 -15.58
CA SER A 23 -14.34 -16.58 -16.82
C SER A 23 -13.40 -17.76 -16.53
N ASP A 24 -13.92 -18.74 -15.79
CA ASP A 24 -13.30 -20.01 -15.41
C ASP A 24 -13.21 -20.99 -16.60
N ASP A 25 -13.26 -20.47 -17.83
CA ASP A 25 -12.81 -21.19 -19.01
C ASP A 25 -11.28 -21.25 -18.95
N LYS A 26 -10.78 -22.21 -18.17
CA LYS A 26 -9.46 -22.78 -18.42
C LYS A 26 -9.40 -23.07 -19.92
N PRO A 27 -8.51 -22.43 -20.70
CA PRO A 27 -8.40 -22.76 -22.10
C PRO A 27 -7.97 -24.21 -22.18
N ASN A 28 -8.88 -25.09 -22.61
CA ASN A 28 -8.54 -26.45 -23.00
C ASN A 28 -7.34 -26.35 -23.96
N ALA A 29 -6.18 -26.83 -23.51
CA ALA A 29 -4.91 -26.79 -24.24
C ALA A 29 -4.92 -27.61 -25.56
N GLN A 30 -6.08 -28.04 -26.04
CA GLN A 30 -6.27 -28.84 -27.25
C GLN A 30 -7.46 -28.39 -28.12
N ALA A 31 -8.10 -27.23 -27.88
CA ALA A 31 -9.21 -26.77 -28.71
C ALA A 31 -8.93 -25.43 -29.43
N SER A 32 -8.66 -25.56 -30.74
CA SER A 32 -8.70 -24.54 -31.79
C SER A 32 -7.48 -23.63 -31.97
N SER A 33 -6.60 -24.13 -32.83
CA SER A 33 -5.82 -23.38 -33.80
C SER A 33 -6.69 -22.46 -34.68
N ARG A 34 -7.33 -21.43 -34.10
CA ARG A 34 -7.96 -20.34 -34.84
C ARG A 34 -6.93 -19.24 -35.09
N TRP A 35 -5.89 -19.61 -35.84
CA TRP A 35 -4.97 -18.64 -36.43
C TRP A 35 -5.70 -17.83 -37.51
N GLU A 36 -5.17 -16.63 -37.77
CA GLU A 36 -5.40 -15.74 -38.93
C GLU A 36 -6.23 -14.46 -38.68
N GLY A 37 -7.36 -14.49 -37.97
CA GLY A 37 -8.23 -13.29 -37.87
C GLY A 37 -7.68 -12.16 -36.98
N GLY A 38 -7.41 -12.46 -35.71
CA GLY A 38 -7.00 -11.46 -34.72
C GLY A 38 -5.63 -10.84 -35.02
N ASP A 39 -4.67 -11.64 -35.45
CA ASP A 39 -3.31 -11.20 -35.75
C ASP A 39 -3.18 -10.37 -37.04
N LEU A 40 -4.15 -10.44 -37.95
CA LEU A 40 -4.25 -9.55 -39.12
C LEU A 40 -4.97 -8.23 -38.78
N VAL A 41 -5.97 -8.30 -37.91
CA VAL A 41 -6.79 -7.13 -37.55
C VAL A 41 -6.07 -6.27 -36.50
N ALA A 42 -5.43 -6.86 -35.50
CA ALA A 42 -4.71 -6.16 -34.44
C ALA A 42 -3.68 -5.12 -34.91
N PRO A 43 -2.86 -5.38 -35.96
CA PRO A 43 -1.97 -4.38 -36.55
C PRO A 43 -2.72 -3.18 -37.13
N LEU A 44 -3.84 -3.43 -37.84
CA LEU A 44 -4.67 -2.37 -38.40
C LEU A 44 -5.32 -1.55 -37.29
N VAL A 45 -5.78 -2.20 -36.21
CA VAL A 45 -6.27 -1.54 -35.00
C VAL A 45 -5.17 -0.67 -34.35
N ALA A 46 -3.97 -1.22 -34.18
CA ALA A 46 -2.84 -0.53 -33.58
C ALA A 46 -2.40 0.67 -34.41
N VAL A 47 -2.38 0.55 -35.75
CA VAL A 47 -2.11 1.67 -36.66
C VAL A 47 -3.23 2.70 -36.59
N ALA A 48 -4.49 2.28 -36.60
CA ALA A 48 -5.62 3.20 -36.46
C ALA A 48 -5.59 3.97 -35.12
N LEU A 49 -5.05 3.38 -34.05
CA LEU A 49 -4.86 4.01 -32.74
C LEU A 49 -3.65 4.95 -32.69
N SER A 50 -2.51 4.54 -33.24
CA SER A 50 -1.22 5.25 -33.11
C SER A 50 -0.97 6.31 -34.18
N LEU A 51 -1.45 6.12 -35.41
CA LEU A 51 -1.25 7.05 -36.52
C LEU A 51 -1.86 8.43 -36.20
N PRO A 52 -3.09 8.55 -35.68
CA PRO A 52 -3.63 9.84 -35.26
C PRO A 52 -2.77 10.51 -34.18
N VAL A 53 -2.15 9.74 -33.27
CA VAL A 53 -1.24 10.28 -32.24
C VAL A 53 0.05 10.82 -32.86
N GLY A 54 0.63 10.11 -33.83
CA GLY A 54 1.81 10.59 -34.57
C GLY A 54 1.52 11.86 -35.37
N ILE A 55 0.41 11.88 -36.11
CA ILE A 55 -0.10 13.05 -36.85
C ILE A 55 -0.29 14.24 -35.91
N SER A 56 -0.88 13.97 -34.75
CA SER A 56 -1.13 14.98 -33.73
C SER A 56 0.16 15.56 -33.16
N CYS A 57 1.15 14.70 -32.85
CA CYS A 57 2.42 15.15 -32.30
C CYS A 57 3.14 16.12 -33.24
N VAL A 58 3.13 15.82 -34.53
CA VAL A 58 3.70 16.68 -35.58
C VAL A 58 2.82 17.89 -35.83
N GLY A 59 1.51 17.71 -35.84
CA GLY A 59 0.52 18.77 -36.05
C GLY A 59 0.67 19.89 -35.04
N VAL A 60 0.90 19.57 -33.76
CA VAL A 60 1.13 20.59 -32.71
C VAL A 60 2.42 21.38 -32.95
N ALA A 61 3.48 20.75 -33.43
CA ALA A 61 4.75 21.43 -33.70
C ALA A 61 4.61 22.48 -34.80
N ILE A 62 3.79 22.23 -35.80
CA ILE A 62 3.56 23.16 -36.91
C ILE A 62 2.36 24.10 -36.69
N ALA A 63 1.56 23.84 -35.63
CA ALA A 63 0.37 24.61 -35.32
C ALA A 63 0.74 25.96 -34.71
N GLY A 64 0.87 26.97 -35.57
CA GLY A 64 1.18 28.35 -35.21
C GLY A 64 2.14 29.04 -36.17
N VAL A 65 2.83 28.27 -37.03
CA VAL A 65 3.85 28.79 -37.95
C VAL A 65 3.53 28.35 -39.37
N ASP A 66 3.04 29.29 -40.18
CA ASP A 66 2.60 29.02 -41.56
C ASP A 66 3.76 28.49 -42.43
N ALA A 67 4.99 28.96 -42.17
CA ALA A 67 6.19 28.53 -42.89
C ALA A 67 6.52 27.03 -42.73
N LEU A 68 6.03 26.38 -41.66
CA LEU A 68 6.27 24.96 -41.39
C LEU A 68 5.12 24.05 -41.84
N GLN A 69 3.99 24.60 -42.30
CA GLN A 69 2.86 23.80 -42.79
C GLN A 69 3.25 22.82 -43.91
N PRO A 70 4.04 23.22 -44.94
CA PRO A 70 4.46 22.31 -46.01
C PRO A 70 5.40 21.19 -45.55
N ALA A 71 6.05 21.36 -44.39
CA ALA A 71 6.98 20.38 -43.84
C ALA A 71 6.28 19.25 -43.06
N PHE A 72 4.96 19.30 -42.91
CA PHE A 72 4.18 18.34 -42.15
C PHE A 72 4.51 16.88 -42.51
N CYS A 73 4.53 16.55 -43.80
CA CYS A 73 4.77 15.17 -44.24
C CYS A 73 6.20 14.69 -43.98
N LYS A 74 7.18 15.60 -44.03
CA LYS A 74 8.59 15.30 -43.72
C LYS A 74 8.73 14.96 -42.23
N LEU A 75 8.12 15.76 -41.35
CA LEU A 75 8.10 15.52 -39.90
C LEU A 75 7.24 14.29 -39.51
N LEU A 76 6.13 14.04 -40.20
CA LEU A 76 5.34 12.84 -39.99
C LEU A 76 6.15 11.58 -40.34
N SER A 77 6.99 11.66 -41.38
CA SER A 77 7.85 10.53 -41.77
C SER A 77 8.86 10.18 -40.67
N THR A 78 9.44 11.17 -39.99
CA THR A 78 10.37 10.89 -38.87
C THR A 78 9.65 10.24 -37.68
N ALA A 79 8.43 10.68 -37.35
CA ALA A 79 7.61 10.06 -36.32
C ALA A 79 7.20 8.61 -36.67
N LEU A 80 6.78 8.35 -37.91
CA LEU A 80 6.45 7.01 -38.41
C LEU A 80 7.65 6.07 -38.33
N LEU A 81 8.82 6.53 -38.78
CA LEU A 81 10.07 5.78 -38.70
C LEU A 81 10.44 5.44 -37.25
N SER A 82 10.30 6.41 -36.34
CA SER A 82 10.54 6.24 -34.90
C SER A 82 9.68 5.13 -34.31
N MET A 83 8.38 5.16 -34.57
CA MET A 83 7.41 4.14 -34.11
C MET A 83 7.68 2.77 -34.75
N ALA A 84 8.08 2.73 -36.03
CA ALA A 84 8.38 1.48 -36.71
C ALA A 84 9.63 0.79 -36.13
N ILE A 85 10.76 1.50 -36.05
CA ILE A 85 12.04 0.97 -35.55
C ILE A 85 11.87 0.45 -34.11
N SER A 86 11.28 1.27 -33.25
CA SER A 86 11.03 0.92 -31.85
C SER A 86 10.11 -0.28 -31.71
N SER A 87 8.99 -0.34 -32.44
CA SER A 87 8.05 -1.47 -32.36
C SER A 87 8.65 -2.79 -32.83
N LEU A 88 9.42 -2.77 -33.91
CA LEU A 88 10.11 -3.97 -34.40
C LEU A 88 11.14 -4.49 -33.39
N ALA A 89 11.86 -3.59 -32.72
CA ALA A 89 12.79 -3.99 -31.68
C ALA A 89 12.08 -4.46 -30.39
N LEU A 90 11.00 -3.79 -29.98
CA LEU A 90 10.17 -4.19 -28.84
C LEU A 90 9.55 -5.57 -29.07
N ALA A 91 9.11 -5.88 -30.29
CA ALA A 91 8.58 -7.22 -30.64
C ALA A 91 9.56 -8.34 -30.25
N ARG A 92 10.87 -8.12 -30.47
CA ARG A 92 11.93 -9.12 -30.25
C ARG A 92 12.51 -9.12 -28.84
N TYR A 93 12.66 -7.94 -28.23
CA TYR A 93 13.45 -7.76 -27.00
C TYR A 93 12.63 -7.40 -25.76
N SER A 94 11.41 -6.89 -25.91
CA SER A 94 10.57 -6.48 -24.77
C SER A 94 10.04 -7.71 -24.02
N GLN A 95 9.92 -7.58 -22.70
CA GLN A 95 9.42 -8.65 -21.84
C GLN A 95 7.92 -8.90 -22.01
N PHE A 96 7.16 -7.92 -22.51
CA PHE A 96 5.73 -8.03 -22.78
C PHE A 96 5.41 -7.59 -24.22
N PRO A 97 4.31 -8.07 -24.82
CA PRO A 97 4.01 -7.75 -26.21
C PRO A 97 3.45 -6.31 -26.32
N THR A 98 4.35 -5.33 -26.47
CA THR A 98 4.03 -3.90 -26.61
C THR A 98 4.61 -3.30 -27.88
N CYS A 99 4.04 -2.18 -28.33
CA CYS A 99 4.54 -1.40 -29.45
C CYS A 99 5.02 -0.01 -29.01
N GLY A 100 5.90 0.57 -29.82
CA GLY A 100 6.47 1.89 -29.60
C GLY A 100 5.53 2.99 -30.09
N THR A 101 5.29 3.98 -29.23
CA THR A 101 4.38 5.11 -29.50
C THR A 101 5.04 6.44 -29.16
N VAL A 102 4.76 7.48 -29.94
CA VAL A 102 5.30 8.82 -29.65
C VAL A 102 4.56 9.42 -28.46
N GLY A 103 5.31 9.99 -27.52
CA GLY A 103 4.77 10.62 -26.32
C GLY A 103 4.19 12.02 -26.59
N PHE A 104 3.06 12.33 -26.00
CA PHE A 104 2.38 13.61 -26.17
C PHE A 104 3.16 14.82 -25.60
N LEU A 105 4.01 14.59 -24.61
CA LEU A 105 4.85 15.63 -24.01
C LEU A 105 5.91 16.15 -25.00
N THR A 106 6.37 15.30 -25.93
CA THR A 106 7.22 15.69 -27.05
C THR A 106 6.51 16.70 -27.95
N ALA A 107 5.22 16.50 -28.23
CA ALA A 107 4.43 17.43 -29.04
C ALA A 107 4.38 18.82 -28.42
N SER A 108 4.16 18.89 -27.10
CA SER A 108 4.16 20.14 -26.33
C SER A 108 5.52 20.84 -26.37
N TYR A 109 6.62 20.08 -26.21
CA TYR A 109 7.98 20.62 -26.34
C TYR A 109 8.22 21.22 -27.73
N LEU A 110 7.93 20.46 -28.79
CA LEU A 110 8.17 20.90 -30.17
C LEU A 110 7.33 22.15 -30.51
N GLY A 111 6.06 22.19 -30.10
CA GLY A 111 5.21 23.37 -30.31
C GLY A 111 5.73 24.62 -29.61
N ARG A 112 6.22 24.51 -28.37
CA ARG A 112 6.85 25.64 -27.64
C ARG A 112 8.17 26.07 -28.27
N LEU A 113 9.00 25.10 -28.68
CA LEU A 113 10.30 25.39 -29.28
C LEU A 113 10.15 26.09 -30.63
N VAL A 114 9.19 25.66 -31.46
CA VAL A 114 8.95 26.26 -32.77
C VAL A 114 8.59 27.74 -32.68
N LEU A 115 7.80 28.15 -31.68
CA LEU A 115 7.52 29.57 -31.45
C LEU A 115 8.79 30.37 -31.13
N LEU A 116 9.67 29.80 -30.29
CA LEU A 116 10.94 30.43 -29.96
C LEU A 116 11.90 30.47 -31.16
N MET A 117 11.84 29.46 -32.02
CA MET A 117 12.60 29.41 -33.27
C MET A 117 12.10 30.44 -34.28
N GLU A 118 10.79 30.61 -34.44
CA GLU A 118 10.19 31.58 -35.37
C GLU A 118 10.63 33.01 -35.07
N ASP A 119 10.74 33.38 -33.79
CA ASP A 119 11.16 34.71 -33.36
C ASP A 119 12.66 35.00 -33.61
N ARG A 120 13.48 33.96 -33.78
CA ARG A 120 14.97 34.06 -33.76
C ARG A 120 15.65 33.61 -35.05
N LEU A 121 15.04 32.69 -35.78
CA LEU A 121 15.62 32.03 -36.95
C LEU A 121 14.87 32.40 -38.23
N PRO A 122 15.56 32.48 -39.38
CA PRO A 122 14.90 32.73 -40.65
C PRO A 122 14.02 31.54 -41.08
N SER A 123 12.87 31.83 -41.71
CA SER A 123 11.82 30.85 -41.99
C SER A 123 12.28 29.61 -42.77
N HIS A 124 13.26 29.75 -43.66
CA HIS A 124 13.79 28.65 -44.47
C HIS A 124 14.66 27.65 -43.67
N LEU A 125 15.18 28.04 -42.49
CA LEU A 125 15.99 27.15 -41.64
C LEU A 125 15.16 26.45 -40.54
N LEU A 126 13.89 26.81 -40.38
CA LEU A 126 13.04 26.31 -39.30
C LEU A 126 12.89 24.78 -39.34
N LEU A 127 12.69 24.18 -40.52
CA LEU A 127 12.54 22.73 -40.65
C LEU A 127 13.81 21.99 -40.22
N VAL A 128 14.98 22.45 -40.69
CA VAL A 128 16.28 21.83 -40.39
C VAL A 128 16.57 21.89 -38.90
N HIS A 129 16.34 23.04 -38.27
CA HIS A 129 16.51 23.19 -36.82
C HIS A 129 15.48 22.36 -36.05
N LEU A 130 14.26 22.18 -36.56
CA LEU A 130 13.25 21.34 -35.90
C LEU A 130 13.62 19.84 -35.95
N LEU A 131 14.22 19.38 -37.05
CA LEU A 131 14.76 18.02 -37.15
C LEU A 131 15.95 17.82 -36.19
N VAL A 132 16.84 18.82 -36.07
CA VAL A 132 17.92 18.83 -35.07
C VAL A 132 17.34 18.81 -33.65
N ALA A 133 16.25 19.55 -33.41
CA ALA A 133 15.55 19.56 -32.13
C ALA A 133 15.07 18.16 -31.75
N GLN A 134 14.42 17.46 -32.69
CA GLN A 134 13.95 16.10 -32.49
C GLN A 134 15.13 15.16 -32.19
N ALA A 135 16.19 15.23 -32.98
CA ALA A 135 17.40 14.43 -32.77
C ALA A 135 18.01 14.65 -31.37
N LEU A 136 18.31 15.90 -31.01
CA LEU A 136 18.94 16.25 -29.75
C LEU A 136 18.05 15.90 -28.55
N PHE A 137 16.76 16.25 -28.61
CA PHE A 137 15.81 15.95 -27.54
C PHE A 137 15.69 14.43 -27.31
N THR A 138 15.54 13.65 -28.38
CA THR A 138 15.41 12.20 -28.31
C THR A 138 16.70 11.52 -27.83
N LEU A 139 17.87 12.00 -28.27
CA LEU A 139 19.16 11.55 -27.74
C LEU A 139 19.30 11.85 -26.25
N MET A 140 18.94 13.06 -25.81
CA MET A 140 18.99 13.45 -24.40
C MET A 140 18.08 12.57 -23.55
N VAL A 141 16.84 12.32 -23.98
CA VAL A 141 15.89 11.40 -23.32
C VAL A 141 16.47 9.98 -23.23
N GLY A 142 17.01 9.44 -24.34
CA GLY A 142 17.59 8.10 -24.36
C GLY A 142 18.84 7.95 -23.49
N LEU A 143 19.79 8.89 -23.59
CA LEU A 143 21.04 8.87 -22.82
C LEU A 143 20.79 9.05 -21.33
N SER A 144 19.90 9.95 -20.93
CA SER A 144 19.56 10.17 -19.53
C SER A 144 18.79 8.99 -18.92
N GLN A 145 17.84 8.38 -19.64
CA GLN A 145 17.21 7.12 -19.19
C GLN A 145 18.23 5.99 -19.03
N TRP A 146 19.16 5.87 -19.98
CA TRP A 146 20.21 4.87 -19.91
C TRP A 146 21.16 5.11 -18.73
N ALA A 147 21.52 6.37 -18.43
CA ALA A 147 22.29 6.75 -17.26
C ALA A 147 21.56 6.36 -15.95
N ILE A 148 20.28 6.71 -15.84
CA ILE A 148 19.45 6.36 -14.66
C ILE A 148 19.42 4.83 -14.48
N ALA A 149 19.25 4.06 -15.56
CA ALA A 149 19.18 2.60 -15.54
C ALA A 149 20.52 1.87 -15.37
N SER A 150 21.64 2.52 -15.68
CA SER A 150 22.98 1.97 -15.47
C SER A 150 23.49 2.24 -14.06
N MET A 151 23.16 3.41 -13.49
CA MET A 151 23.54 3.77 -12.11
C MET A 151 22.73 3.03 -11.04
N GLY A 152 21.65 2.33 -11.41
CA GLY A 152 20.80 1.59 -10.47
C GLY A 152 19.99 2.50 -9.53
N VAL A 153 19.78 3.76 -9.91
CA VAL A 153 19.12 4.81 -9.09
C VAL A 153 17.59 4.77 -9.25
N LEU A 154 17.05 3.76 -9.94
CA LEU A 154 15.60 3.60 -10.16
C LEU A 154 14.83 3.52 -8.84
N TRP A 155 15.45 3.09 -7.75
CA TRP A 155 14.83 3.06 -6.43
C TRP A 155 14.37 4.46 -5.97
N VAL A 156 14.98 5.55 -6.47
CA VAL A 156 14.62 6.94 -6.13
C VAL A 156 13.25 7.33 -6.66
N THR A 157 12.77 6.72 -7.76
CA THR A 157 11.43 7.02 -8.29
C THR A 157 10.31 6.71 -7.30
N ARG A 158 10.58 5.84 -6.32
CA ARG A 158 9.65 5.50 -5.22
C ARG A 158 9.47 6.63 -4.20
N PHE A 159 10.36 7.62 -4.17
CA PHE A 159 10.33 8.74 -3.22
C PHE A 159 9.72 10.01 -3.82
N LEU A 160 9.40 10.00 -5.12
CA LEU A 160 8.74 11.12 -5.76
C LEU A 160 7.31 11.27 -5.23
N PRO A 161 6.96 12.42 -4.66
CA PRO A 161 5.63 12.59 -4.11
C PRO A 161 4.54 12.54 -5.16
N TYR A 162 3.49 11.77 -4.88
CA TYR A 162 2.32 11.66 -5.75
C TYR A 162 1.69 13.02 -6.14
N PRO A 163 1.55 14.02 -5.25
CA PRO A 163 0.99 15.34 -5.61
C PRO A 163 1.78 16.05 -6.73
N VAL A 164 3.11 15.93 -6.73
CA VAL A 164 3.97 16.54 -7.75
C VAL A 164 3.74 15.86 -9.10
N ILE A 165 3.76 14.53 -9.12
CA ILE A 165 3.53 13.72 -10.33
C ILE A 165 2.15 14.00 -10.92
N ALA A 166 1.13 14.02 -10.05
CA ALA A 166 -0.24 14.29 -10.46
C ALA A 166 -0.41 15.70 -11.05
N GLY A 167 0.15 16.73 -10.41
CA GLY A 167 0.02 18.11 -10.88
C GLY A 167 0.72 18.32 -12.21
N PHE A 168 1.89 17.72 -12.35
CA PHE A 168 2.64 17.66 -13.59
C PHE A 168 1.89 16.94 -14.72
N ASN A 169 1.31 15.77 -14.47
CA ASN A 169 0.57 15.02 -15.48
C ASN A 169 -0.69 15.80 -15.91
N CYS A 170 -1.37 16.45 -14.97
CA CYS A 170 -2.49 17.34 -15.27
C CYS A 170 -2.04 18.53 -16.15
N ALA A 171 -0.87 19.13 -15.88
CA ALA A 171 -0.33 20.20 -16.72
C ALA A 171 0.03 19.70 -18.12
N GLY A 172 0.65 18.52 -18.22
CA GLY A 172 0.89 17.84 -19.49
C GLY A 172 -0.40 17.64 -20.28
N ALA A 173 -1.46 17.18 -19.62
CA ALA A 173 -2.78 17.03 -20.23
C ALA A 173 -3.36 18.37 -20.75
N LEU A 174 -3.25 19.45 -19.99
CA LEU A 174 -3.66 20.79 -20.43
C LEU A 174 -2.83 21.29 -21.62
N MET A 175 -1.52 21.01 -21.64
CA MET A 175 -0.66 21.35 -22.78
C MET A 175 -1.05 20.59 -24.05
N ILE A 176 -1.44 19.31 -23.91
CA ILE A 176 -1.95 18.51 -25.02
C ILE A 176 -3.27 19.10 -25.54
N MET A 177 -4.19 19.45 -24.64
CA MET A 177 -5.44 20.13 -25.00
C MET A 177 -5.17 21.45 -25.73
N ASN A 178 -4.22 22.25 -25.24
CA ASN A 178 -3.78 23.48 -25.89
C ASN A 178 -3.23 23.23 -27.31
N GLY A 179 -2.40 22.19 -27.48
CA GLY A 179 -1.92 21.77 -28.80
C GLY A 179 -3.06 21.34 -29.73
N GLY A 180 -4.07 20.64 -29.21
CA GLY A 180 -5.27 20.28 -29.98
C GLY A 180 -6.04 21.50 -30.47
N ILE A 181 -6.27 22.49 -29.60
CA ILE A 181 -6.93 23.75 -29.97
C ILE A 181 -6.11 24.52 -30.99
N SER A 182 -4.80 24.65 -30.78
CA SER A 182 -3.89 25.31 -31.72
C SER A 182 -3.90 24.62 -33.09
N LEU A 183 -3.93 23.29 -33.11
CA LEU A 183 -4.04 22.53 -34.35
C LEU A 183 -5.36 22.84 -35.08
N GLY A 184 -6.47 23.08 -34.39
CA GLY A 184 -7.75 23.36 -35.07
C GLY A 184 -7.92 24.82 -35.51
N THR A 185 -7.25 25.75 -34.83
CA THR A 185 -7.55 27.19 -34.91
C THR A 185 -6.38 28.05 -35.39
N GLY A 186 -5.17 27.51 -35.39
CA GLY A 186 -3.93 28.28 -35.53
C GLY A 186 -3.62 29.18 -34.34
N LYS A 187 -4.40 29.13 -33.25
CA LYS A 187 -4.27 29.97 -32.05
C LYS A 187 -4.22 29.14 -30.77
N ASN A 188 -3.34 29.50 -29.85
CA ASN A 188 -3.22 28.84 -28.55
C ASN A 188 -4.30 29.33 -27.56
N ILE A 189 -4.53 28.56 -26.48
CA ILE A 189 -5.49 28.89 -25.41
C ILE A 189 -5.21 30.26 -24.79
N VAL A 190 -3.93 30.61 -24.63
CA VAL A 190 -3.50 31.90 -24.06
C VAL A 190 -3.88 33.05 -25.00
N GLN A 191 -3.71 32.87 -26.32
CA GLN A 191 -4.09 33.87 -27.32
C GLN A 191 -5.60 34.08 -27.36
N PHE A 192 -6.40 33.02 -27.21
CA PHE A 192 -7.85 33.18 -27.05
C PHE A 192 -8.21 33.94 -25.78
N ALA A 193 -7.52 33.66 -24.67
CA ALA A 193 -7.75 34.36 -23.40
C ALA A 193 -7.38 35.85 -23.46
N THR A 194 -6.27 36.21 -24.12
CA THR A 194 -5.84 37.62 -24.32
C THR A 194 -6.73 38.38 -25.29
N HIS A 195 -7.26 37.71 -26.31
CA HIS A 195 -8.24 38.30 -27.22
C HIS A 195 -9.60 38.53 -26.53
N LEU A 196 -10.09 37.55 -25.76
CA LEU A 196 -11.35 37.70 -25.00
C LEU A 196 -11.26 38.77 -23.91
N SER A 197 -10.09 38.96 -23.29
CA SER A 197 -9.89 40.01 -22.28
C SER A 197 -9.75 41.41 -22.89
N GLY A 198 -9.78 41.53 -24.22
CA GLY A 198 -9.70 42.81 -24.94
C GLY A 198 -8.29 43.41 -25.00
N ILE A 199 -7.29 42.72 -24.47
CA ILE A 199 -5.90 43.19 -24.42
C ILE A 199 -5.29 43.23 -25.83
N ASP A 200 -5.59 42.23 -26.67
CA ASP A 200 -5.10 42.20 -28.06
C ASP A 200 -5.83 43.19 -28.99
N MET A 201 -7.08 43.55 -28.65
CA MET A 201 -7.90 44.48 -29.43
C MET A 201 -7.38 45.93 -29.33
N LEU A 202 -6.61 46.25 -28.27
CA LEU A 202 -5.87 47.51 -28.13
C LEU A 202 -4.59 47.57 -28.96
N LEU A 203 -4.05 46.42 -29.38
CA LEU A 203 -2.72 46.30 -30.00
C LEU A 203 -2.76 45.87 -31.48
N SER A 204 -3.88 45.35 -32.00
CA SER A 204 -3.94 44.78 -33.35
C SER A 204 -5.15 45.25 -34.18
N ARG A 205 -4.93 45.41 -35.50
CA ARG A 205 -5.99 45.72 -36.49
C ARG A 205 -6.95 44.53 -36.65
N PRO A 206 -8.25 44.75 -36.91
CA PRO A 206 -9.18 43.67 -37.21
C PRO A 206 -8.73 42.92 -38.48
N SER A 207 -8.38 41.66 -38.31
CA SER A 207 -7.94 40.75 -39.38
C SER A 207 -8.90 39.56 -39.48
N HIS A 208 -9.17 39.08 -40.71
CA HIS A 208 -9.93 37.85 -40.99
C HIS A 208 -9.36 36.58 -40.31
N ALA A 209 -8.12 36.62 -39.80
CA ALA A 209 -7.51 35.52 -39.07
C ALA A 209 -8.30 35.08 -37.82
N TRP A 210 -8.98 36.00 -37.12
CA TRP A 210 -9.77 35.64 -35.93
C TRP A 210 -11.11 34.99 -36.30
N THR A 211 -11.72 35.37 -37.43
CA THR A 211 -12.94 34.71 -37.91
C THR A 211 -12.66 33.26 -38.26
N ASP A 212 -11.53 32.99 -38.94
CA ASP A 212 -11.12 31.63 -39.27
C ASP A 212 -10.78 30.84 -37.99
N ALA A 213 -10.10 31.45 -37.02
CA ALA A 213 -9.81 30.82 -35.72
C ALA A 213 -11.09 30.42 -34.95
N TYR A 214 -12.13 31.26 -34.92
CA TYR A 214 -13.41 30.91 -34.29
C TYR A 214 -14.15 29.80 -35.05
N THR A 215 -14.13 29.80 -36.37
CA THR A 215 -14.73 28.72 -37.17
C THR A 215 -13.99 27.39 -37.00
N GLY A 216 -12.65 27.43 -36.93
CA GLY A 216 -11.83 26.27 -36.59
C GLY A 216 -12.16 25.74 -35.18
N LEU A 217 -12.36 26.64 -34.21
CA LEU A 217 -12.72 26.26 -32.84
C LEU A 217 -14.09 25.58 -32.80
N ALA A 218 -15.08 26.14 -33.49
CA ALA A 218 -16.41 25.54 -33.60
C ALA A 218 -16.35 24.16 -34.27
N ALA A 219 -15.58 24.01 -35.35
CA ALA A 219 -15.37 22.74 -36.02
C ALA A 219 -14.68 21.71 -35.12
N THR A 220 -13.68 22.12 -34.33
CA THR A 220 -13.01 21.27 -33.33
C THR A 220 -13.97 20.83 -32.22
N ILE A 221 -14.79 21.73 -31.68
CA ILE A 221 -15.78 21.41 -30.64
C ILE A 221 -16.84 20.44 -31.18
N LEU A 222 -17.37 20.70 -32.39
CA LEU A 222 -18.30 19.79 -33.06
C LEU A 222 -17.67 18.40 -33.25
N SER A 223 -16.44 18.35 -33.74
CA SER A 223 -15.70 17.10 -33.92
C SER A 223 -15.46 16.37 -32.60
N ALA A 224 -15.12 17.09 -31.52
CA ALA A 224 -14.96 16.52 -30.18
C ALA A 224 -16.28 15.97 -29.63
N SER A 225 -17.41 16.63 -29.92
CA SER A 225 -18.74 16.16 -29.54
C SER A 225 -19.08 14.80 -30.18
N VAL A 226 -18.61 14.54 -31.42
CA VAL A 226 -18.75 13.23 -32.08
C VAL A 226 -17.98 12.16 -31.30
N PHE A 227 -16.73 12.41 -30.94
CA PHE A 227 -15.93 11.48 -30.13
C PHE A 227 -16.57 11.16 -28.78
N PHE A 228 -17.12 12.18 -28.11
CA PHE A 228 -17.79 12.02 -26.83
C PHE A 228 -19.12 11.28 -26.95
N THR A 229 -19.87 11.54 -28.02
CA THR A 229 -21.12 10.83 -28.32
C THR A 229 -20.87 9.35 -28.59
N LEU A 230 -19.86 9.02 -29.40
CA LEU A 230 -19.45 7.63 -29.64
C LEU A 230 -19.02 6.93 -28.34
N LYS A 231 -18.31 7.64 -27.44
CA LYS A 231 -17.96 7.15 -26.11
C LYS A 231 -19.21 6.86 -25.25
N ARG A 232 -20.22 7.75 -25.27
CA ARG A 232 -21.49 7.56 -24.56
C ARG A 232 -22.33 6.41 -25.11
N LEU A 233 -22.30 6.19 -26.42
CA LEU A 233 -22.99 5.08 -27.09
C LEU A 233 -22.33 3.71 -26.83
N GLY A 234 -21.26 3.67 -26.03
CA GLY A 234 -20.56 2.42 -25.72
C GLY A 234 -19.73 1.89 -26.89
N VAL A 235 -19.44 2.72 -27.90
CA VAL A 235 -18.54 2.32 -28.99
C VAL A 235 -17.12 2.29 -28.44
N THR A 236 -16.74 1.10 -27.96
CA THR A 236 -15.41 0.80 -27.44
C THR A 236 -14.59 0.01 -28.47
N GLY A 237 -13.26 0.13 -28.39
CA GLY A 237 -12.34 -0.62 -29.25
C GLY A 237 -11.97 0.09 -30.56
N ALA A 238 -11.46 -0.70 -31.49
CA ALA A 238 -10.76 -0.24 -32.69
C ALA A 238 -11.60 0.59 -33.66
N ALA A 239 -12.90 0.31 -33.75
CA ALA A 239 -13.80 0.92 -34.73
C ALA A 239 -14.14 2.39 -34.41
N LYS A 240 -13.94 2.82 -33.14
CA LYS A 240 -14.27 4.18 -32.68
C LYS A 240 -13.58 5.26 -33.50
N LEU A 241 -12.30 5.07 -33.82
CA LEU A 241 -11.48 6.06 -34.52
C LEU A 241 -11.90 6.21 -35.99
N PRO A 242 -11.86 5.15 -36.83
CA PRO A 242 -12.31 5.25 -38.22
C PRO A 242 -13.73 5.79 -38.35
N LEU A 243 -14.65 5.36 -37.47
CA LEU A 243 -16.03 5.83 -37.46
C LEU A 243 -16.10 7.33 -37.12
N ALA A 244 -15.37 7.80 -36.10
CA ALA A 244 -15.33 9.22 -35.76
C ALA A 244 -14.79 10.06 -36.92
N PHE A 245 -13.65 9.67 -37.50
CA PHE A 245 -13.05 10.38 -38.64
C PHE A 245 -13.97 10.39 -39.86
N GLY A 246 -14.66 9.28 -40.16
CA GLY A 246 -15.63 9.19 -41.24
C GLY A 246 -16.84 10.09 -41.02
N ILE A 247 -17.44 10.08 -39.82
CA ILE A 247 -18.56 10.95 -39.46
C ILE A 247 -18.14 12.43 -39.51
N ILE A 248 -17.00 12.78 -38.92
CA ILE A 248 -16.50 14.16 -38.89
C ILE A 248 -16.24 14.66 -40.31
N SER A 249 -15.56 13.86 -41.14
CA SER A 249 -15.28 14.25 -42.53
C SER A 249 -16.58 14.40 -43.32
N SER A 250 -17.53 13.48 -43.19
CA SER A 250 -18.84 13.54 -43.85
C SER A 250 -19.64 14.79 -43.43
N LEU A 251 -19.69 15.08 -42.12
CA LEU A 251 -20.34 16.29 -41.61
C LEU A 251 -19.67 17.56 -42.13
N PHE A 252 -18.34 17.61 -42.14
CA PHE A 252 -17.58 18.75 -42.61
C PHE A 252 -17.81 19.00 -44.11
N PHE A 253 -17.69 17.97 -44.95
CA PHE A 253 -17.97 18.08 -46.39
C PHE A 253 -19.45 18.41 -46.68
N GLY A 254 -20.38 17.88 -45.89
CA GLY A 254 -21.80 18.23 -46.01
C GLY A 254 -22.06 19.71 -45.73
N LEU A 255 -21.48 20.25 -44.65
CA LEU A 255 -21.60 21.66 -44.28
C LEU A 255 -20.96 22.60 -45.31
N THR A 256 -19.79 22.25 -45.84
CA THR A 256 -19.07 23.08 -46.82
C THR A 256 -19.76 23.07 -48.18
N THR A 257 -20.31 21.93 -48.60
CA THR A 257 -21.12 21.82 -49.83
C THR A 257 -22.40 22.65 -49.71
N PHE A 258 -23.08 22.61 -48.56
CA PHE A 258 -24.27 23.44 -48.31
C PHE A 258 -23.95 24.94 -48.31
N SER A 259 -22.78 25.33 -47.81
CA SER A 259 -22.33 26.72 -47.75
C SER A 259 -21.78 27.24 -49.09
N GLY A 260 -21.63 26.38 -50.11
CA GLY A 260 -21.14 26.74 -51.43
C GLY A 260 -19.65 27.10 -51.51
N VAL A 261 -18.86 26.80 -50.47
CA VAL A 261 -17.43 27.16 -50.42
C VAL A 261 -16.61 26.09 -51.14
N PRO A 262 -15.82 26.43 -52.18
CA PRO A 262 -15.03 25.45 -52.92
C PRO A 262 -13.90 24.88 -52.06
N HIS A 263 -13.57 23.60 -52.27
CA HIS A 263 -12.53 22.91 -51.51
C HIS A 263 -11.17 23.62 -51.54
N SER A 264 -10.79 24.21 -52.68
CA SER A 264 -9.53 24.94 -52.83
C SER A 264 -9.42 26.15 -51.90
N GLU A 265 -10.55 26.83 -51.62
CA GLU A 265 -10.57 27.96 -50.69
C GLU A 265 -10.42 27.49 -49.24
N LEU A 266 -11.00 26.33 -48.89
CA LEU A 266 -10.83 25.73 -47.56
C LEU A 266 -9.40 25.26 -47.29
N VAL A 267 -8.72 24.77 -48.33
CA VAL A 267 -7.29 24.44 -48.25
C VAL A 267 -6.47 25.71 -47.99
N GLN A 268 -6.70 26.79 -48.75
CA GLN A 268 -6.01 28.07 -48.56
C GLN A 268 -6.28 28.74 -47.21
N ARG A 269 -7.46 28.49 -46.62
CA ARG A 269 -7.80 28.96 -45.27
C ARG A 269 -7.27 28.05 -44.15
N GLY A 270 -6.52 26.98 -44.48
CA GLY A 270 -5.85 26.11 -43.50
C GLY A 270 -6.76 25.10 -42.78
N PHE A 271 -7.98 24.84 -43.30
CA PHE A 271 -8.88 23.82 -42.73
C PHE A 271 -8.47 22.38 -43.06
N PHE A 272 -7.59 22.20 -44.04
CA PHE A 272 -6.98 20.92 -44.40
C PHE A 272 -5.46 21.01 -44.19
N LEU A 273 -4.80 19.87 -44.06
CA LEU A 273 -3.33 19.82 -44.03
C LEU A 273 -2.83 20.17 -45.44
N GLU A 274 -2.10 21.29 -45.55
CA GLU A 274 -1.60 21.77 -46.85
C GLU A 274 -0.49 20.89 -47.41
N ASN A 275 -0.46 20.80 -48.75
CA ASN A 275 0.69 20.36 -49.53
C ASN A 275 1.29 19.03 -49.05
N ILE A 276 0.46 17.96 -49.00
CA ILE A 276 0.95 16.58 -48.85
C ILE A 276 1.76 16.24 -50.10
N SER A 277 3.03 16.63 -50.10
CA SER A 277 3.94 16.45 -51.21
C SER A 277 4.21 14.96 -51.39
N ASN A 278 4.40 14.54 -52.65
CA ASN A 278 4.90 13.21 -52.99
C ASN A 278 6.39 13.06 -52.66
N ASP A 279 6.91 13.88 -51.74
CA ASP A 279 8.31 13.86 -51.38
C ASP A 279 8.70 12.48 -50.87
N THR A 280 9.86 12.04 -51.33
CA THR A 280 10.45 10.77 -50.92
C THR A 280 10.69 10.77 -49.40
N TRP A 281 10.64 9.60 -48.79
CA TRP A 281 10.79 9.43 -47.34
C TRP A 281 12.10 10.01 -46.77
N TYR A 282 13.17 10.06 -47.59
CA TYR A 282 14.48 10.58 -47.20
C TYR A 282 14.64 12.09 -47.48
N SER A 283 13.64 12.76 -48.05
CA SER A 283 13.72 14.19 -48.41
C SER A 283 14.07 15.10 -47.23
N GLY A 284 13.47 14.89 -46.05
CA GLY A 284 13.80 15.66 -44.85
C GLY A 284 15.23 15.42 -44.35
N ILE A 285 15.74 14.19 -44.50
CA ILE A 285 17.13 13.86 -44.15
C ILE A 285 18.09 14.51 -45.16
N LEU A 286 17.73 14.50 -46.44
CA LEU A 286 18.52 15.13 -47.50
C LEU A 286 18.59 16.65 -47.32
N GLU A 287 17.49 17.28 -46.88
CA GLU A 287 17.42 18.71 -46.58
C GLU A 287 18.24 19.08 -45.34
N LEU A 288 18.24 18.20 -44.33
CA LEU A 288 19.12 18.32 -43.18
C LEU A 288 20.60 18.21 -43.57
N THR A 289 20.97 17.26 -44.43
CA THR A 289 22.37 17.10 -44.88
C THR A 289 22.82 18.20 -45.81
N SER A 290 21.93 18.76 -46.64
CA SER A 290 22.25 19.87 -47.55
C SER A 290 22.44 21.20 -46.82
N HIS A 291 21.73 21.42 -45.72
CA HIS A 291 21.80 22.65 -44.92
C HIS A 291 22.59 22.48 -43.61
N LEU A 292 23.40 21.44 -43.48
CA LEU A 292 24.15 21.15 -42.26
C LEU A 292 25.12 22.30 -41.89
N SER A 293 25.68 22.98 -42.90
CA SER A 293 26.55 24.15 -42.73
C SER A 293 25.81 25.39 -42.24
N ASP A 294 24.51 25.48 -42.51
CA ASP A 294 23.67 26.64 -42.26
C ASP A 294 23.00 26.59 -40.87
N ILE A 295 23.19 25.49 -40.13
CA ILE A 295 22.68 25.30 -38.78
C ILE A 295 23.39 26.27 -37.82
N GLN A 296 22.59 27.09 -37.14
CA GLN A 296 23.09 28.04 -36.15
C GLN A 296 23.30 27.33 -34.80
N TRP A 297 24.44 26.63 -34.65
CA TRP A 297 24.75 25.87 -33.42
C TRP A 297 24.72 26.70 -32.12
N THR A 298 24.95 28.01 -32.21
CA THR A 298 24.86 28.93 -31.07
C THR A 298 23.45 29.00 -30.48
N PHE A 299 22.41 28.84 -31.29
CA PHE A 299 21.01 28.82 -30.84
C PHE A 299 20.77 27.76 -29.76
N TRP A 300 21.34 26.57 -29.93
CA TRP A 300 21.17 25.45 -28.99
C TRP A 300 21.89 25.64 -27.65
N LEU A 301 22.81 26.60 -27.58
CA LEU A 301 23.54 26.96 -26.36
C LEU A 301 22.88 28.13 -25.61
N GLU A 302 21.84 28.73 -26.18
CA GLU A 302 21.12 29.82 -25.54
C GLU A 302 20.41 29.34 -24.26
N THR A 303 20.44 30.20 -23.23
CA THR A 303 19.88 29.87 -21.92
C THR A 303 18.38 29.60 -22.00
N GLU A 304 17.63 30.32 -22.83
CA GLU A 304 16.19 30.10 -23.00
C GLU A 304 15.87 28.72 -23.60
N VAL A 305 16.64 28.31 -24.63
CA VAL A 305 16.49 26.99 -25.27
C VAL A 305 16.85 25.87 -24.29
N LEU A 306 17.92 26.03 -23.50
CA LEU A 306 18.32 25.05 -22.48
C LEU A 306 17.30 24.95 -21.34
N MET A 307 16.81 26.10 -20.86
CA MET A 307 15.77 26.20 -19.82
C MET A 307 14.41 25.69 -20.29
N LEU A 308 14.18 25.60 -21.60
CA LEU A 308 13.02 24.90 -22.18
C LEU A 308 13.29 23.40 -22.34
N THR A 309 14.43 23.02 -22.93
CA THR A 309 14.71 21.64 -23.33
C THR A 309 14.93 20.71 -22.14
N LEU A 310 15.79 21.09 -21.19
CA LEU A 310 16.19 20.22 -20.07
C LEU A 310 15.00 19.79 -19.18
N PRO A 311 14.10 20.69 -18.75
CA PRO A 311 12.93 20.29 -17.97
C PRO A 311 12.00 19.35 -18.73
N TYR A 312 11.83 19.55 -20.05
CA TYR A 312 11.02 18.66 -20.88
C TYR A 312 11.67 17.27 -21.03
N VAL A 313 13.00 17.17 -21.09
CA VAL A 313 13.72 15.88 -21.06
C VAL A 313 13.46 15.18 -19.73
N CYS A 314 13.62 15.87 -18.60
CA CYS A 314 13.31 15.34 -17.28
C CYS A 314 11.85 14.88 -17.20
N LEU A 315 10.93 15.66 -17.75
CA LEU A 315 9.50 15.43 -17.77
C LEU A 315 9.13 14.16 -18.58
N VAL A 316 9.68 14.01 -19.79
CA VAL A 316 9.49 12.80 -20.60
C VAL A 316 10.07 11.57 -19.90
N ASN A 317 11.25 11.68 -19.28
CA ASN A 317 11.85 10.58 -18.54
C ASN A 317 11.01 10.17 -17.34
N LEU A 318 10.56 11.14 -16.55
CA LEU A 318 9.74 10.90 -15.39
C LEU A 318 8.44 10.19 -15.80
N SER A 319 7.76 10.72 -16.83
CA SER A 319 6.56 10.11 -17.40
C SER A 319 6.79 8.66 -17.85
N ASN A 320 7.88 8.39 -18.57
CA ASN A 320 8.20 7.06 -19.06
C ASN A 320 8.53 6.08 -17.91
N LEU A 321 9.30 6.53 -16.92
CA LEU A 321 9.66 5.73 -15.74
C LEU A 321 8.41 5.39 -14.92
N PHE A 322 7.53 6.35 -14.67
CA PHE A 322 6.28 6.11 -13.96
C PHE A 322 5.36 5.18 -14.72
N PHE A 323 5.22 5.38 -16.03
CA PHE A 323 4.39 4.53 -16.86
C PHE A 323 4.85 3.06 -16.80
N LEU A 324 6.16 2.82 -16.93
CA LEU A 324 6.73 1.49 -16.80
C LEU A 324 6.65 0.94 -15.36
N ALA A 325 6.70 1.80 -14.33
CA ALA A 325 6.57 1.37 -12.94
C ALA A 325 5.13 0.94 -12.63
N SER A 326 4.13 1.69 -13.10
CA SER A 326 2.72 1.30 -13.00
C SER A 326 2.42 0.00 -13.73
N LEU A 327 3.13 -0.26 -14.84
CA LEU A 327 3.07 -1.54 -15.54
C LEU A 327 3.49 -2.72 -14.65
N HIS A 328 4.57 -2.57 -13.87
CA HIS A 328 5.05 -3.60 -12.94
C HIS A 328 4.00 -3.96 -11.89
N GLU A 329 3.20 -3.00 -11.42
CA GLU A 329 2.14 -3.23 -10.44
C GLU A 329 0.89 -3.91 -11.03
N VAL A 330 0.59 -3.65 -12.31
CA VAL A 330 -0.61 -4.14 -12.99
C VAL A 330 -0.40 -5.50 -13.66
N LEU A 331 0.84 -5.84 -14.03
CA LEU A 331 1.17 -7.14 -14.60
C LEU A 331 1.04 -8.22 -13.52
N PRO A 332 0.15 -9.22 -13.67
CA PRO A 332 0.13 -10.36 -12.76
C PRO A 332 1.52 -11.01 -12.69
N PRO A 333 1.90 -11.60 -11.54
CA PRO A 333 3.17 -12.33 -11.40
C PRO A 333 3.35 -13.43 -12.46
N ASP A 334 2.25 -13.87 -13.10
CA ASP A 334 2.19 -14.93 -14.09
C ASP A 334 2.27 -14.48 -15.57
N VAL A 335 2.50 -13.19 -15.90
CA VAL A 335 2.55 -12.72 -17.32
C VAL A 335 3.79 -13.22 -18.10
N SER A 336 4.58 -14.07 -17.49
CA SER A 336 5.71 -14.74 -18.10
C SER A 336 5.85 -16.13 -17.49
N GLU A 337 5.37 -17.15 -18.20
CA GLU A 337 5.54 -18.57 -17.84
C GLU A 337 7.02 -19.02 -17.72
N THR A 338 7.99 -18.12 -17.96
CA THR A 338 9.42 -18.45 -18.10
C THR A 338 10.43 -17.55 -17.37
N GLU A 339 10.18 -16.24 -17.14
CA GLU A 339 11.12 -15.36 -16.39
C GLU A 339 10.40 -14.17 -15.71
N PRO A 340 10.65 -13.85 -14.43
CA PRO A 340 10.02 -12.72 -13.75
C PRO A 340 10.31 -11.38 -14.42
N TYR A 341 9.33 -10.46 -14.43
CA TYR A 341 9.49 -9.12 -15.00
C TYR A 341 10.59 -8.32 -14.28
N VAL A 342 11.60 -7.90 -15.04
CA VAL A 342 12.70 -7.05 -14.57
C VAL A 342 12.53 -5.63 -15.14
N PHE A 343 12.19 -4.69 -14.27
CA PHE A 343 11.94 -3.28 -14.60
C PHE A 343 13.14 -2.61 -15.29
N GLU A 344 14.34 -2.83 -14.78
CA GLU A 344 15.59 -2.27 -15.31
C GLU A 344 15.86 -2.70 -16.76
N LYS A 345 15.51 -3.95 -17.12
CA LYS A 345 15.74 -4.51 -18.44
C LYS A 345 14.86 -3.82 -19.48
N GLU A 346 13.62 -3.49 -19.12
CA GLU A 346 12.70 -2.77 -20.02
C GLU A 346 13.13 -1.31 -20.20
N ILE A 347 13.53 -0.62 -19.14
CA ILE A 347 14.02 0.76 -19.25
C ILE A 347 15.29 0.84 -20.09
N ARG A 348 16.23 -0.10 -19.92
CA ARG A 348 17.44 -0.17 -20.74
C ARG A 348 17.14 -0.44 -22.20
N LEU A 349 16.08 -1.21 -22.50
CA LEU A 349 15.64 -1.42 -23.87
C LEU A 349 15.09 -0.12 -24.46
N GLN A 350 14.15 0.52 -23.77
CA GLN A 350 13.56 1.78 -24.22
C GLN A 350 14.61 2.90 -24.38
N SER A 351 15.60 2.96 -23.48
CA SER A 351 16.68 3.94 -23.56
C SER A 351 17.55 3.75 -24.80
N LYS A 352 17.92 2.51 -25.13
CA LYS A 352 18.68 2.17 -26.35
C LYS A 352 17.89 2.50 -27.61
N LEU A 353 16.58 2.25 -27.60
CA LEU A 353 15.71 2.59 -28.72
C LEU A 353 15.62 4.10 -28.93
N ASN A 354 15.48 4.87 -27.85
CA ASN A 354 15.50 6.33 -27.95
C ASN A 354 16.86 6.87 -28.43
N VAL A 355 17.98 6.26 -28.03
CA VAL A 355 19.29 6.63 -28.62
C VAL A 355 19.32 6.34 -30.13
N LEU A 356 18.88 5.16 -30.56
CA LEU A 356 18.85 4.77 -31.97
C LEU A 356 17.93 5.67 -32.80
N VAL A 357 16.72 5.94 -32.31
CA VAL A 357 15.73 6.80 -32.96
C VAL A 357 16.22 8.26 -33.01
N GLY A 358 16.91 8.73 -31.98
CA GLY A 358 17.52 10.06 -31.98
C GLY A 358 18.58 10.24 -33.08
N MET A 359 19.34 9.19 -33.39
CA MET A 359 20.30 9.20 -34.50
C MET A 359 19.62 9.31 -35.88
N THR A 360 18.36 8.90 -36.00
CA THR A 360 17.58 9.01 -37.25
C THR A 360 16.72 10.28 -37.31
N CYS A 361 17.02 11.28 -36.49
CA CYS A 361 16.21 12.51 -36.33
C CYS A 361 14.75 12.23 -35.97
N GLY A 362 14.54 11.14 -35.23
CA GLY A 362 13.23 10.69 -34.79
C GLY A 362 12.78 11.34 -33.49
N THR A 363 11.52 11.11 -33.15
CA THR A 363 10.88 11.56 -31.91
C THR A 363 11.02 10.51 -30.80
N PRO A 364 11.08 10.89 -29.52
CA PRO A 364 11.18 9.93 -28.43
C PRO A 364 9.94 9.04 -28.39
N VAL A 365 10.19 7.75 -28.14
CA VAL A 365 9.18 6.71 -28.12
C VAL A 365 9.08 6.09 -26.73
N SER A 366 7.85 5.72 -26.36
CA SER A 366 7.54 4.94 -25.17
C SER A 366 6.69 3.71 -25.52
N SER A 367 6.89 2.64 -24.75
CA SER A 367 6.00 1.47 -24.77
C SER A 367 4.60 1.87 -24.33
N SER A 368 3.56 1.25 -24.90
CA SER A 368 2.15 1.54 -24.58
C SER A 368 1.42 0.32 -24.03
N LEU A 369 1.05 0.38 -22.75
CA LEU A 369 0.16 -0.57 -22.06
C LEU A 369 -1.25 -0.55 -22.65
N SER A 370 -1.80 0.64 -22.92
CA SER A 370 -3.18 0.80 -23.39
C SER A 370 -3.42 0.05 -24.70
N TYR A 371 -2.43 0.06 -25.60
CA TYR A 371 -2.53 -0.66 -26.87
C TYR A 371 -2.42 -2.16 -26.68
N TRP A 372 -1.52 -2.61 -25.80
CA TRP A 372 -1.45 -4.03 -25.45
C TRP A 372 -2.77 -4.53 -24.85
N LEU A 373 -3.39 -3.80 -23.93
CA LEU A 373 -4.67 -4.20 -23.31
C LEU A 373 -5.81 -4.29 -24.33
N ILE A 374 -5.94 -3.30 -25.21
CA ILE A 374 -6.98 -3.30 -26.26
C ILE A 374 -6.77 -4.47 -27.23
N ILE A 375 -5.53 -4.77 -27.59
CA ILE A 375 -5.19 -5.87 -28.50
C ILE A 375 -5.36 -7.24 -27.82
N LYS A 376 -5.02 -7.32 -26.54
CA LYS A 376 -5.28 -8.50 -25.71
C LYS A 376 -6.78 -8.78 -25.61
N GLN A 377 -7.60 -7.74 -25.45
CA GLN A 377 -9.08 -7.84 -25.48
C GLN A 377 -9.62 -8.29 -26.84
N SER A 378 -8.90 -8.06 -27.95
CA SER A 378 -9.26 -8.63 -29.26
C SER A 378 -8.91 -10.11 -29.44
N GLY A 379 -8.42 -10.78 -28.39
CA GLY A 379 -8.08 -12.21 -28.41
C GLY A 379 -6.69 -12.52 -28.99
N THR A 380 -5.88 -11.50 -29.28
CA THR A 380 -4.52 -11.68 -29.78
C THR A 380 -3.53 -11.85 -28.63
N THR A 381 -2.82 -12.98 -28.64
CA THR A 381 -1.77 -13.31 -27.65
C THR A 381 -0.37 -13.37 -28.26
N SER A 382 -0.28 -13.45 -29.60
CA SER A 382 0.96 -13.56 -30.35
C SER A 382 1.76 -12.25 -30.36
N ARG A 383 3.09 -12.31 -30.60
CA ARG A 383 3.94 -11.11 -30.85
C ARG A 383 3.92 -10.67 -32.32
N ILE A 384 3.32 -11.46 -33.19
CA ILE A 384 3.28 -11.22 -34.64
C ILE A 384 2.56 -9.91 -34.97
N TRP A 385 1.54 -9.53 -34.20
CA TRP A 385 0.84 -8.26 -34.44
C TRP A 385 1.76 -7.04 -34.32
N ILE A 386 2.79 -7.08 -33.45
CA ILE A 386 3.74 -5.98 -33.27
C ILE A 386 4.65 -5.86 -34.51
N ILE A 387 5.04 -7.00 -35.09
CA ILE A 387 5.81 -7.05 -36.33
C ILE A 387 4.97 -6.47 -37.47
N ASN A 388 3.74 -6.97 -37.64
CA ASN A 388 2.81 -6.47 -38.64
C ASN A 388 2.52 -4.98 -38.45
N PHE A 389 2.42 -4.50 -37.21
CA PHE A 389 2.27 -3.08 -36.87
C PHE A 389 3.47 -2.26 -37.38
N GLY A 390 4.70 -2.69 -37.03
CA GLY A 390 5.93 -2.05 -37.49
C GLY A 390 6.08 -2.06 -39.02
N VAL A 391 5.75 -3.17 -39.67
CA VAL A 391 5.76 -3.29 -41.14
C VAL A 391 4.72 -2.36 -41.78
N THR A 392 3.52 -2.25 -41.22
CA THR A 392 2.49 -1.34 -41.74
C THR A 392 2.93 0.12 -41.63
N LEU A 393 3.60 0.51 -40.55
CA LEU A 393 4.20 1.84 -40.42
C LEU A 393 5.33 2.07 -41.44
N LEU A 394 6.16 1.06 -41.71
CA LEU A 394 7.17 1.14 -42.77
C LEU A 394 6.52 1.27 -44.16
N LEU A 395 5.41 0.57 -44.43
CA LEU A 395 4.67 0.75 -45.68
C LEU A 395 4.15 2.18 -45.80
N LEU A 396 3.54 2.75 -44.75
CA LEU A 396 3.12 4.16 -44.75
C LEU A 396 4.28 5.14 -44.90
N PHE A 397 5.47 4.77 -44.40
CA PHE A 397 6.70 5.55 -44.54
C PHE A 397 7.25 5.52 -45.97
N PHE A 398 7.34 4.35 -46.61
CA PHE A 398 7.93 4.18 -47.95
C PHE A 398 6.97 4.54 -49.10
N PHE A 399 5.66 4.41 -48.92
CA PHE A 399 4.67 4.61 -49.97
C PHE A 399 3.92 5.94 -49.82
N PRO A 400 4.39 7.03 -50.46
CA PRO A 400 3.83 8.37 -50.29
C PRO A 400 2.37 8.49 -50.74
N HIS A 401 1.93 7.67 -51.71
CA HIS A 401 0.55 7.68 -52.20
C HIS A 401 -0.49 7.35 -51.13
N LEU A 402 -0.16 6.49 -50.16
CA LEU A 402 -1.08 6.19 -49.05
C LEU A 402 -1.29 7.40 -48.12
N ARG A 403 -0.34 8.35 -48.10
CA ARG A 403 -0.42 9.56 -47.27
C ARG A 403 -1.37 10.61 -47.85
N GLN A 404 -1.63 10.59 -49.17
CA GLN A 404 -2.54 11.53 -49.83
C GLN A 404 -3.97 11.41 -49.28
N CYS A 405 -4.38 10.22 -48.83
CA CYS A 405 -5.65 10.00 -48.18
C CYS A 405 -5.84 10.86 -46.91
N LEU A 406 -4.75 11.26 -46.23
CA LEU A 406 -4.81 12.14 -45.06
C LEU A 406 -5.22 13.57 -45.42
N GLY A 407 -5.00 14.01 -46.67
CA GLY A 407 -5.33 15.36 -47.14
C GLY A 407 -6.83 15.60 -47.28
N PHE A 408 -7.61 14.52 -47.39
CA PHE A 408 -9.07 14.57 -47.41
C PHE A 408 -9.68 14.68 -46.01
N VAL A 409 -8.90 14.47 -44.96
CA VAL A 409 -9.39 14.55 -43.58
C VAL A 409 -9.28 16.01 -43.10
N PRO A 410 -10.40 16.63 -42.66
CA PRO A 410 -10.36 17.98 -42.11
C PRO A 410 -9.44 18.06 -40.89
N ARG A 411 -8.69 19.15 -40.78
CA ARG A 411 -7.76 19.42 -39.67
C ARG A 411 -8.45 19.42 -38.31
N CYS A 412 -9.73 19.79 -38.26
CA CYS A 412 -10.56 19.74 -37.05
C CYS A 412 -10.76 18.31 -36.50
N ALA A 413 -10.68 17.27 -37.32
CA ALA A 413 -10.79 15.87 -36.88
C ALA A 413 -9.56 15.46 -36.05
N PHE A 414 -8.36 15.80 -36.52
CA PHE A 414 -7.11 15.58 -35.78
C PHE A 414 -7.07 16.45 -34.52
N SER A 415 -7.43 17.73 -34.64
CA SER A 415 -7.53 18.65 -33.51
C SER A 415 -8.44 18.13 -32.39
N ALA A 416 -9.62 17.62 -32.74
CA ALA A 416 -10.55 17.04 -31.79
C ALA A 416 -10.03 15.76 -31.13
N LEU A 417 -9.32 14.91 -31.87
CA LEU A 417 -8.67 13.74 -31.30
C LEU A 417 -7.66 14.12 -30.21
N VAL A 418 -6.76 15.06 -30.50
CA VAL A 418 -5.77 15.56 -29.51
C VAL A 418 -6.45 16.14 -28.31
N PHE A 419 -7.45 16.99 -28.54
CA PHE A 419 -8.20 17.64 -27.47
C PHE A 419 -8.90 16.60 -26.59
N CYS A 420 -9.59 15.62 -27.17
CA CYS A 420 -10.27 14.56 -26.42
C CYS A 420 -9.29 13.67 -25.65
N MET A 421 -8.12 13.35 -26.21
CA MET A 421 -7.07 12.59 -25.51
C MET A 421 -6.52 13.38 -24.32
N GLY A 422 -6.19 14.66 -24.52
CA GLY A 422 -5.75 15.54 -23.45
C GLY A 422 -6.82 15.72 -22.38
N PHE A 423 -8.10 15.83 -22.76
CA PHE A 423 -9.21 15.96 -21.83
C PHE A 423 -9.46 14.69 -21.01
N ASP A 424 -9.44 13.52 -21.65
CA ASP A 424 -9.56 12.24 -20.95
C ASP A 424 -8.39 12.03 -19.98
N PHE A 425 -7.16 12.35 -20.40
CA PHE A 425 -5.97 12.29 -19.54
C PHE A 425 -6.03 13.29 -18.38
N PHE A 426 -6.52 14.51 -18.64
CA PHE A 426 -6.72 15.53 -17.62
C PHE A 426 -7.73 15.07 -16.57
N LEU A 427 -8.90 14.60 -16.99
CA LEU A 427 -9.92 14.08 -16.07
C LEU A 427 -9.38 12.92 -15.25
N GLN A 428 -8.66 11.99 -15.88
CA GLN A 428 -8.06 10.86 -15.20
C GLN A 428 -7.10 11.34 -14.11
N CYS A 429 -6.09 12.14 -14.46
CA CYS A 429 -5.10 12.61 -13.48
C CYS A 429 -5.70 13.51 -12.41
N PHE A 430 -6.62 14.41 -12.76
CA PHE A 430 -7.17 15.40 -11.84
C PHE A 430 -8.18 14.78 -10.85
N LEU A 431 -9.11 13.95 -11.34
CA LEU A 431 -10.14 13.32 -10.51
C LEU A 431 -9.57 12.17 -9.68
N GLU A 432 -8.73 11.30 -10.28
CA GLU A 432 -8.09 10.24 -9.49
C GLU A 432 -7.18 10.82 -8.43
N SER A 433 -6.44 11.89 -8.75
CA SER A 433 -5.64 12.58 -7.74
C SER A 433 -6.50 13.07 -6.59
N ARG A 434 -7.65 13.72 -6.87
CA ARG A 434 -8.55 14.21 -5.82
C ARG A 434 -9.09 13.10 -4.92
N ARG A 435 -9.30 11.89 -5.46
CA ARG A 435 -9.78 10.72 -4.72
C ARG A 435 -8.68 10.06 -3.86
N ARG A 436 -7.41 10.15 -4.28
CA ARG A 436 -6.27 9.46 -3.64
C ARG A 436 -5.55 10.29 -2.56
N ILE A 437 -5.71 11.62 -2.55
CA ILE A 437 -4.98 12.51 -1.61
C ILE A 437 -5.90 13.45 -0.83
N ALA A 438 -5.44 13.86 0.35
CA ALA A 438 -6.13 14.78 1.23
C ALA A 438 -6.42 16.13 0.54
N ALA A 439 -7.46 16.83 0.99
CA ALA A 439 -7.88 18.08 0.34
C ALA A 439 -6.79 19.16 0.37
N THR A 440 -5.95 19.16 1.41
CA THR A 440 -4.78 20.05 1.57
C THR A 440 -3.68 19.71 0.57
N GLU A 441 -3.29 18.44 0.48
CA GLU A 441 -2.29 17.96 -0.49
C GLU A 441 -2.71 18.22 -1.94
N TRP A 442 -4.01 18.06 -2.22
CA TRP A 442 -4.55 18.30 -3.55
C TRP A 442 -4.45 19.77 -4.01
N ARG A 443 -4.45 20.73 -3.07
CA ARG A 443 -4.20 22.14 -3.43
C ARG A 443 -2.78 22.33 -3.99
N PHE A 444 -1.78 21.60 -3.48
CA PHE A 444 -0.43 21.64 -4.04
C PHE A 444 -0.40 21.08 -5.45
N THR A 445 -1.11 19.98 -5.72
CA THR A 445 -1.30 19.44 -7.08
C THR A 445 -1.88 20.48 -8.03
N ALA A 446 -2.90 21.23 -7.61
CA ALA A 446 -3.52 22.26 -8.43
C ALA A 446 -2.56 23.45 -8.69
N VAL A 447 -1.81 23.90 -7.68
CA VAL A 447 -0.83 24.98 -7.83
C VAL A 447 0.30 24.56 -8.76
N THR A 448 0.88 23.37 -8.57
CA THR A 448 1.96 22.87 -9.42
C THR A 448 1.50 22.68 -10.86
N MET A 449 0.27 22.20 -11.06
CA MET A 449 -0.35 22.09 -12.38
C MET A 449 -0.40 23.45 -13.10
N VAL A 450 -0.93 24.48 -12.44
CA VAL A 450 -1.05 25.82 -13.05
C VAL A 450 0.32 26.39 -13.39
N VAL A 451 1.28 26.32 -12.46
CA VAL A 451 2.64 26.86 -12.70
C VAL A 451 3.34 26.09 -13.82
N THR A 452 3.24 24.76 -13.84
CA THR A 452 3.85 23.90 -14.88
C THR A 452 3.27 24.20 -16.28
N PHE A 453 1.97 24.49 -16.38
CA PHE A 453 1.33 24.84 -17.65
C PHE A 453 1.97 26.08 -18.30
N PHE A 454 2.30 27.11 -17.49
CA PHE A 454 2.97 28.31 -17.99
C PHE A 454 4.47 28.15 -18.14
N ASN A 455 5.13 27.51 -17.16
CA ASN A 455 6.57 27.28 -17.14
C ASN A 455 6.88 25.93 -16.48
N VAL A 456 7.31 24.97 -17.30
CA VAL A 456 7.59 23.59 -16.86
C VAL A 456 8.70 23.55 -15.80
N PHE A 457 9.79 24.31 -15.98
CA PHE A 457 10.90 24.33 -15.03
C PHE A 457 10.45 24.84 -13.65
N ALA A 458 9.79 26.00 -13.63
CA ALA A 458 9.29 26.61 -12.40
C ALA A 458 8.26 25.70 -11.71
N GLY A 459 7.41 25.02 -12.48
CA GLY A 459 6.40 24.10 -11.97
C GLY A 459 7.01 22.88 -11.28
N ILE A 460 8.03 22.25 -11.88
CA ILE A 460 8.75 21.12 -11.28
C ILE A 460 9.46 21.55 -10.00
N LEU A 461 10.22 22.65 -10.04
CA LEU A 461 10.97 23.14 -8.88
C LEU A 461 10.04 23.49 -7.72
N LEU A 462 8.95 24.23 -8.01
CA LEU A 462 7.95 24.58 -7.01
C LEU A 462 7.28 23.34 -6.44
N GLY A 463 6.95 22.34 -7.26
CA GLY A 463 6.34 21.10 -6.79
C GLY A 463 7.23 20.34 -5.83
N ILE A 464 8.49 20.14 -6.18
CA ILE A 464 9.46 19.48 -5.30
C ILE A 464 9.59 20.25 -3.98
N LEU A 465 9.74 21.58 -4.03
CA LEU A 465 9.89 22.41 -2.83
C LEU A 465 8.63 22.39 -1.94
N LEU A 466 7.45 22.56 -2.53
CA LEU A 466 6.18 22.56 -1.79
C LEU A 466 5.96 21.20 -1.11
N THR A 467 6.17 20.10 -1.83
CA THR A 467 5.90 18.79 -1.24
C THR A 467 6.98 18.38 -0.25
N ALA A 468 8.26 18.71 -0.48
CA ALA A 468 9.31 18.51 0.51
C ALA A 468 9.05 19.32 1.79
N SER A 469 8.61 20.58 1.66
CA SER A 469 8.26 21.43 2.80
C SER A 469 7.05 20.89 3.55
N PHE A 470 6.02 20.44 2.83
CA PHE A 470 4.83 19.83 3.42
C PHE A 470 5.20 18.56 4.20
N PHE A 471 5.97 17.65 3.61
CA PHE A 471 6.45 16.45 4.30
C PHE A 471 7.27 16.80 5.55
N LEU A 472 8.10 17.83 5.48
CA LEU A 472 8.92 18.26 6.61
C LEU A 472 8.06 18.81 7.76
N VAL A 473 7.04 19.62 7.44
CA VAL A 473 6.09 20.14 8.43
C VAL A 473 5.25 19.02 9.04
N GLU A 474 4.65 18.16 8.22
CA GLU A 474 3.81 17.05 8.66
C GLU A 474 4.58 16.08 9.57
N TYR A 475 5.82 15.76 9.19
CA TYR A 475 6.71 14.93 10.01
C TYR A 475 7.09 15.61 11.33
N SER A 476 7.30 16.92 11.33
CA SER A 476 7.62 17.65 12.56
C SER A 476 6.44 17.67 13.55
N THR A 477 5.19 17.66 13.06
CA THR A 477 3.99 17.69 13.92
C THR A 477 3.57 16.34 14.50
N MET A 478 3.99 15.23 13.88
CA MET A 478 3.62 13.87 14.32
C MET A 478 4.68 13.20 15.20
N THR A 479 5.76 13.89 15.49
CA THR A 479 6.84 13.43 16.35
C THR A 479 6.74 14.20 17.66
N GLY A 480 6.74 13.52 18.81
CA GLY A 480 6.58 14.23 20.07
C GLY A 480 6.05 13.39 21.24
N LEU A 481 5.70 14.09 22.30
CA LEU A 481 5.06 13.53 23.48
C LEU A 481 3.57 13.25 23.19
N VAL A 482 3.19 11.98 23.20
CA VAL A 482 1.82 11.55 22.86
C VAL A 482 0.91 11.53 24.09
N ARG A 483 1.46 11.12 25.23
CA ARG A 483 0.72 11.00 26.48
C ARG A 483 1.64 11.29 27.65
N HIS A 484 1.10 11.94 28.67
CA HIS A 484 1.71 12.10 29.97
C HIS A 484 0.72 11.62 31.03
N THR A 485 1.20 10.84 32.00
CA THR A 485 0.44 10.43 33.17
C THR A 485 1.34 10.32 34.38
N THR A 486 0.73 10.04 35.53
CA THR A 486 1.46 9.72 36.76
C THR A 486 1.47 8.22 37.05
N LEU A 487 2.32 7.78 37.97
CA LEU A 487 2.31 6.38 38.44
C LEU A 487 1.02 6.02 39.22
N SER A 488 0.25 7.02 39.65
CA SER A 488 -1.10 6.80 40.18
C SER A 488 -2.07 6.29 39.11
N ASP A 489 -1.90 6.73 37.86
CA ASP A 489 -2.74 6.33 36.72
C ASP A 489 -2.24 5.03 36.08
N VAL A 490 -0.92 4.78 36.18
CA VAL A 490 -0.21 3.70 35.50
C VAL A 490 0.65 2.88 36.46
N ARG A 491 0.29 1.61 36.68
CA ARG A 491 0.95 0.70 37.64
C ARG A 491 1.50 -0.56 37.00
N SER A 492 2.53 -1.12 37.63
CA SER A 492 3.09 -2.42 37.25
C SER A 492 2.20 -3.58 37.70
N PHE A 493 2.23 -4.69 36.96
CA PHE A 493 1.49 -5.91 37.34
C PHE A 493 1.99 -6.59 38.63
N ALA A 494 3.14 -6.18 39.16
CA ALA A 494 3.79 -6.85 40.29
C ALA A 494 3.29 -6.38 41.67
N SER A 495 2.48 -5.33 41.76
CA SER A 495 2.07 -4.73 43.03
C SER A 495 0.88 -5.49 43.66
N GLN A 496 1.19 -6.50 44.47
CA GLN A 496 0.18 -7.38 45.10
C GLN A 496 -0.06 -7.08 46.60
N ASN A 497 0.71 -6.19 47.22
CA ASN A 497 0.55 -5.87 48.64
C ASN A 497 -0.39 -4.66 48.84
N PRO A 498 -1.54 -4.81 49.53
CA PRO A 498 -2.53 -3.74 49.71
C PRO A 498 -1.97 -2.50 50.43
N ALA A 499 -0.96 -2.65 51.31
CA ALA A 499 -0.31 -1.53 51.99
C ALA A 499 0.59 -0.70 51.05
N HIS A 500 1.27 -1.36 50.11
CA HIS A 500 2.03 -0.67 49.05
C HIS A 500 1.09 -0.02 48.03
N ALA A 501 -0.03 -0.67 47.72
CA ALA A 501 -1.02 -0.10 46.80
C ALA A 501 -1.61 1.24 47.30
N THR A 502 -1.92 1.35 48.59
CA THR A 502 -2.44 2.62 49.17
C THR A 502 -1.36 3.72 49.24
N LEU A 503 -0.10 3.34 49.45
CA LEU A 503 1.03 4.27 49.40
C LEU A 503 1.22 4.82 47.97
N LEU A 504 1.17 3.93 46.97
CA LEU A 504 1.30 4.28 45.56
C LEU A 504 0.13 5.13 45.06
N ASP A 505 -1.09 4.96 45.60
CA ASP A 505 -2.23 5.86 45.27
C ASP A 505 -1.98 7.28 45.75
N LYS A 506 -1.44 7.41 46.97
CA LYS A 506 -1.20 8.73 47.58
C LYS A 506 0.03 9.42 47.03
N LYS A 507 1.05 8.67 46.60
CA LYS A 507 2.39 9.17 46.23
C LYS A 507 2.77 8.95 44.77
N GLY A 508 1.91 8.32 43.97
CA GLY A 508 2.16 8.06 42.55
C GLY A 508 2.38 9.31 41.69
N HIS A 509 1.89 10.47 42.13
CA HIS A 509 2.15 11.77 41.49
C HIS A 509 3.61 12.24 41.58
N GLU A 510 4.43 11.62 42.43
CA GLU A 510 5.87 11.90 42.51
C GLU A 510 6.67 11.24 41.37
N VAL A 511 6.01 10.47 40.48
CA VAL A 511 6.61 9.84 39.31
C VAL A 511 5.78 10.19 38.07
N LEU A 512 6.44 10.79 37.08
CA LEU A 512 5.83 11.14 35.80
C LEU A 512 6.21 10.12 34.73
N VAL A 513 5.25 9.74 33.89
CA VAL A 513 5.42 8.79 32.79
C VAL A 513 5.06 9.48 31.48
N PHE A 514 5.98 9.48 30.55
CA PHE A 514 5.89 10.13 29.25
C PHE A 514 6.02 9.10 28.14
N TRP A 515 5.08 9.09 27.21
CA TRP A 515 5.16 8.24 26.02
C TRP A 515 5.49 9.09 24.80
N CYS A 516 6.57 8.73 24.11
CA CYS A 516 6.95 9.40 22.87
C CYS A 516 6.65 8.53 21.65
N SER A 517 6.34 9.17 20.54
CA SER A 517 6.14 8.52 19.25
C SER A 517 6.79 9.32 18.12
N GLY A 518 7.13 8.61 17.04
CA GLY A 518 7.74 9.19 15.86
C GLY A 518 9.25 9.42 16.03
N TYR A 519 9.92 9.82 14.95
CA TYR A 519 11.36 10.05 14.94
C TYR A 519 11.74 11.34 15.65
N ILE A 520 12.66 11.26 16.61
CA ILE A 520 13.06 12.41 17.40
C ILE A 520 14.33 13.00 16.78
N PHE A 521 14.21 14.20 16.20
CA PHE A 521 15.36 14.99 15.76
C PHE A 521 15.56 16.20 16.67
N PHE A 522 16.62 16.99 16.46
CA PHE A 522 16.93 18.17 17.30
C PHE A 522 15.72 19.04 17.67
N GLY A 523 14.89 19.41 16.68
CA GLY A 523 13.72 20.27 16.89
C GLY A 523 12.65 19.62 17.76
N THR A 524 12.28 18.37 17.49
CA THR A 524 11.31 17.64 18.30
C THR A 524 11.86 17.33 19.70
N ALA A 525 13.15 17.03 19.83
CA ALA A 525 13.78 16.74 21.11
C ALA A 525 13.71 17.95 22.05
N SER A 526 13.95 19.17 21.55
CA SER A 526 13.77 20.39 22.35
C SER A 526 12.33 20.56 22.82
N THR A 527 11.35 20.34 21.94
CA THR A 527 9.94 20.46 22.30
C THR A 527 9.52 19.44 23.35
N ILE A 528 9.97 18.18 23.24
CA ILE A 528 9.72 17.13 24.24
C ILE A 528 10.34 17.55 25.59
N VAL A 529 11.58 18.04 25.59
CA VAL A 529 12.26 18.48 26.81
C VAL A 529 11.54 19.66 27.46
N GLU A 530 11.11 20.66 26.69
CA GLU A 530 10.33 21.80 27.17
C GLU A 530 9.01 21.36 27.81
N GLN A 531 8.26 20.48 27.14
CA GLN A 531 7.00 19.94 27.67
C GLN A 531 7.20 19.14 28.96
N ILE A 532 8.24 18.32 29.04
CA ILE A 532 8.57 17.58 30.27
C ILE A 532 8.96 18.56 31.39
N GLN A 533 9.73 19.60 31.06
CA GLN A 533 10.18 20.60 32.02
C GLN A 533 9.00 21.40 32.59
N GLU A 534 8.02 21.78 31.76
CA GLU A 534 6.79 22.44 32.21
C GLU A 534 6.01 21.58 33.23
N GLN A 535 5.86 20.28 32.97
CA GLN A 535 5.19 19.37 33.91
C GLN A 535 5.99 19.16 35.20
N LEU A 536 7.31 19.15 35.09
CA LEU A 536 8.23 19.02 36.21
C LEU A 536 8.23 20.27 37.11
N ASP A 537 8.02 21.46 36.54
CA ASP A 537 7.91 22.71 37.28
C ASP A 537 6.51 22.88 37.90
N ALA A 538 5.47 22.35 37.26
CA ALA A 538 4.12 22.27 37.82
C ALA A 538 4.03 21.32 39.03
N THR A 539 4.88 20.29 39.08
CA THR A 539 4.85 19.25 40.13
C THR A 539 6.18 19.19 40.91
N PRO A 540 6.39 20.06 41.92
CA PRO A 540 7.70 20.22 42.57
C PRO A 540 8.17 19.01 43.41
N ALA A 541 7.31 18.03 43.66
CA ALA A 541 7.62 16.83 44.46
C ALA A 541 8.09 15.63 43.61
N VAL A 542 8.31 15.79 42.31
CA VAL A 542 8.70 14.68 41.42
C VAL A 542 10.10 14.17 41.77
N ARG A 543 10.24 12.85 41.86
CA ARG A 543 11.48 12.13 42.17
C ARG A 543 12.01 11.32 40.99
N ALA A 544 11.13 10.87 40.10
CA ALA A 544 11.53 10.14 38.91
C ALA A 544 10.67 10.46 37.70
N ILE A 545 11.27 10.34 36.53
CA ILE A 545 10.63 10.51 35.23
C ILE A 545 10.89 9.24 34.40
N ILE A 546 9.85 8.66 33.83
CA ILE A 546 9.94 7.56 32.86
C ILE A 546 9.62 8.10 31.47
N ILE A 547 10.50 7.84 30.50
CA ILE A 547 10.31 8.18 29.09
C ILE A 547 10.27 6.88 28.28
N ASP A 548 9.15 6.59 27.66
CA ASP A 548 8.94 5.40 26.84
C ASP A 548 9.14 5.68 25.35
N PHE A 549 10.08 4.95 24.75
CA PHE A 549 10.45 5.00 23.34
C PHE A 549 9.96 3.79 22.54
N GLU A 550 8.99 3.03 23.03
CA GLU A 550 8.44 1.85 22.32
C GLU A 550 7.95 2.20 20.89
N HIS A 551 7.42 3.41 20.67
CA HIS A 551 6.94 3.89 19.37
C HIS A 551 7.90 4.88 18.68
N VAL A 552 9.15 4.98 19.15
CA VAL A 552 10.19 5.84 18.58
C VAL A 552 11.12 4.99 17.71
N PRO A 553 11.09 5.12 16.37
CA PRO A 553 11.89 4.30 15.48
C PRO A 553 13.39 4.62 15.59
N ALA A 554 13.74 5.90 15.74
CA ALA A 554 15.12 6.37 15.89
C ALA A 554 15.17 7.80 16.45
N VAL A 555 16.35 8.18 16.95
CA VAL A 555 16.70 9.50 17.44
C VAL A 555 18.01 9.93 16.77
N ASP A 556 18.09 11.17 16.29
CA ASP A 556 19.34 11.71 15.73
C ASP A 556 20.38 12.03 16.82
N ALA A 557 21.64 12.25 16.44
CA ALA A 557 22.72 12.52 17.40
C ALA A 557 22.46 13.79 18.23
N SER A 558 21.84 14.80 17.62
CA SER A 558 21.50 16.06 18.26
C SER A 558 20.38 15.90 19.31
N GLY A 559 19.36 15.08 19.02
CA GLY A 559 18.28 14.74 19.93
C GLY A 559 18.74 13.87 21.09
N VAL A 560 19.65 12.91 20.85
CA VAL A 560 20.33 12.17 21.92
C VAL A 560 21.06 13.14 22.87
N SER A 561 21.80 14.10 22.31
CA SER A 561 22.53 15.10 23.10
C SER A 561 21.59 15.99 23.92
N ALA A 562 20.45 16.40 23.36
CA ALA A 562 19.43 17.18 24.06
C ALA A 562 18.84 16.42 25.26
N LEU A 563 18.52 15.13 25.10
CA LEU A 563 18.00 14.27 26.17
C LEU A 563 19.03 14.02 27.28
N MET A 564 20.32 13.85 26.93
CA MET A 564 21.39 13.71 27.92
C MET A 564 21.59 15.00 28.74
N ARG A 565 21.58 16.16 28.07
CA ARG A 565 21.63 17.47 28.74
C ARG A 565 20.47 17.67 29.70
N PHE A 566 19.26 17.31 29.27
CA PHE A 566 18.07 17.35 30.11
C PHE A 566 18.22 16.45 31.36
N SER A 567 18.69 15.22 31.17
CA SER A 567 18.90 14.27 32.28
C SER A 567 19.91 14.77 33.31
N ASP A 568 21.02 15.37 32.85
CA ASP A 568 22.03 16.00 33.71
C ASP A 568 21.48 17.21 34.48
N ASN A 569 20.67 18.04 33.82
CA ASN A 569 19.98 19.16 34.47
C ASN A 569 19.00 18.71 35.56
N CYS A 570 18.26 17.61 35.32
CA CYS A 570 17.33 17.02 36.30
C CYS A 570 18.03 16.57 37.59
N LEU A 571 19.27 16.07 37.51
CA LEU A 571 20.06 15.73 38.69
C LEU A 571 20.55 16.95 39.48
N LYS A 572 20.90 18.03 38.78
CA LYS A 572 21.46 19.26 39.38
C LYS A 572 20.41 20.12 40.12
N ARG A 573 19.12 19.76 40.04
CA ARG A 573 18.05 20.43 40.79
C ARG A 573 18.19 20.22 42.29
N LYS A 574 17.58 21.11 43.09
CA LYS A 574 17.59 21.05 44.57
C LYS A 574 17.04 19.72 45.11
N LEU A 575 16.03 19.17 44.43
CA LEU A 575 15.56 17.79 44.60
C LEU A 575 16.01 17.04 43.34
N PRO A 576 16.98 16.10 43.45
CA PRO A 576 17.48 15.37 42.29
C PRO A 576 16.40 14.46 41.73
N VAL A 577 16.19 14.51 40.43
CA VAL A 577 15.19 13.71 39.71
C VAL A 577 15.88 12.66 38.87
N SER A 578 15.54 11.38 39.06
CA SER A 578 16.08 10.28 38.27
C SER A 578 15.31 10.09 36.97
N VAL A 579 16.01 10.08 35.83
CA VAL A 579 15.40 9.84 34.51
C VAL A 579 15.60 8.39 34.08
N CYS A 580 14.52 7.71 33.73
CA CYS A 580 14.49 6.36 33.22
C CYS A 580 14.01 6.36 31.77
N ILE A 581 14.77 5.73 30.87
CA ILE A 581 14.39 5.59 29.46
C ILE A 581 14.18 4.11 29.15
N CYS A 582 13.02 3.76 28.60
CA CYS A 582 12.63 2.40 28.24
C CYS A 582 12.13 2.29 26.79
N GLY A 583 11.80 1.08 26.33
CA GLY A 583 11.16 0.86 25.02
C GLY A 583 12.08 1.03 23.79
N MET A 584 13.39 1.22 23.98
CA MET A 584 14.32 1.50 22.87
C MET A 584 14.62 0.29 21.99
N THR A 585 14.74 0.55 20.68
CA THR A 585 15.33 -0.39 19.71
C THR A 585 16.81 -0.66 20.02
N ARG A 586 17.34 -1.81 19.57
CA ARG A 586 18.74 -2.22 19.83
C ARG A 586 19.77 -1.16 19.38
N ARG A 587 19.53 -0.50 18.24
CA ARG A 587 20.41 0.54 17.70
C ARG A 587 20.35 1.81 18.54
N LEU A 588 19.15 2.29 18.88
CA LEU A 588 18.97 3.48 19.70
C LEU A 588 19.57 3.31 21.10
N ARG A 589 19.40 2.12 21.70
CA ARG A 589 20.00 1.76 22.99
C ARG A 589 21.52 1.87 22.97
N ALA A 590 22.17 1.38 21.91
CA ALA A 590 23.62 1.48 21.79
C ALA A 590 24.08 2.94 21.74
N ALA A 591 23.42 3.76 20.91
CA ALA A 591 23.71 5.19 20.79
C ALA A 591 23.50 5.95 22.11
N MET A 592 22.39 5.70 22.81
CA MET A 592 22.08 6.32 24.09
C MET A 592 23.07 5.92 25.20
N ARG A 593 23.48 4.65 25.25
CA ARG A 593 24.49 4.20 26.23
C ARG A 593 25.87 4.79 25.96
N GLU A 594 26.23 4.96 24.69
CA GLU A 594 27.50 5.55 24.30
C GLU A 594 27.54 7.04 24.67
N ALA A 595 26.50 7.80 24.31
CA ALA A 595 26.34 9.18 24.73
C ALA A 595 26.29 9.31 26.26
N ALA A 596 25.61 8.39 26.95
CA ALA A 596 25.57 8.39 28.42
C ALA A 596 26.94 8.15 29.06
N LYS A 597 27.88 7.43 28.43
CA LYS A 597 29.25 7.26 28.97
C LYS A 597 30.06 8.54 28.91
N GLU A 598 29.85 9.34 27.87
CA GLU A 598 30.53 10.62 27.67
C GLU A 598 30.07 11.68 28.69
N TRP A 599 28.80 11.59 29.11
CA TRP A 599 28.18 12.51 30.08
C TRP A 599 28.17 11.98 31.54
N ASN A 600 28.33 10.67 31.79
CA ASN A 600 28.35 10.07 33.14
C ASN A 600 29.76 10.02 33.76
N SER A 601 30.13 11.03 34.55
CA SER A 601 31.17 10.85 35.58
C SER A 601 30.64 10.20 36.87
N ASP A 602 29.32 10.11 37.07
CA ASP A 602 28.71 9.54 38.28
C ASP A 602 27.51 8.64 37.93
N ARG A 603 27.55 7.35 38.31
CA ARG A 603 26.71 6.23 37.81
C ARG A 603 25.21 6.27 38.19
N ARG A 604 24.58 7.44 38.30
CA ARG A 604 23.19 7.60 38.81
C ARG A 604 22.25 8.39 37.89
N CYS A 605 22.69 8.86 36.73
CA CYS A 605 21.96 9.87 35.96
C CYS A 605 20.83 9.35 35.06
N VAL A 606 21.04 8.25 34.34
CA VAL A 606 20.04 7.67 33.44
C VAL A 606 19.96 6.17 33.63
N ILE A 607 18.77 5.68 33.94
CA ILE A 607 18.51 4.24 34.11
C ILE A 607 17.90 3.73 32.81
N PHE A 608 18.56 2.74 32.21
CA PHE A 608 18.07 2.07 31.01
C PHE A 608 17.51 0.71 31.40
N HIS A 609 16.22 0.48 31.14
CA HIS A 609 15.63 -0.85 31.25
C HIS A 609 15.70 -1.56 29.90
N ASP A 610 16.61 -2.53 29.79
CA ASP A 610 17.01 -3.12 28.50
C ASP A 610 16.23 -4.39 28.09
N GLN A 611 15.55 -5.03 29.04
CA GLN A 611 14.92 -6.35 28.89
C GLN A 611 13.42 -6.34 29.15
N CYS A 612 12.91 -5.33 29.84
CA CYS A 612 11.51 -5.15 30.13
C CYS A 612 11.01 -3.92 29.37
N ARG A 613 9.85 -4.02 28.73
CA ARG A 613 9.10 -2.86 28.19
C ARG A 613 8.74 -1.90 29.34
N ILE A 614 7.78 -1.01 29.15
CA ILE A 614 7.35 -0.05 30.17
C ILE A 614 7.12 -0.66 31.57
N GLU A 615 6.68 -1.92 31.67
CA GLU A 615 6.51 -2.67 32.92
C GLU A 615 7.75 -2.67 33.84
N GLY A 616 8.95 -2.86 33.28
CA GLY A 616 10.16 -2.87 34.11
C GLY A 616 10.50 -1.50 34.68
N ALA A 617 10.24 -0.45 33.91
CA ALA A 617 10.42 0.92 34.35
C ALA A 617 9.39 1.31 35.43
N LEU A 618 8.13 0.88 35.28
CA LEU A 618 7.09 1.09 36.28
C LEU A 618 7.42 0.37 37.59
N ALA A 619 7.82 -0.91 37.54
CA ALA A 619 8.21 -1.66 38.73
C ALA A 619 9.41 -1.03 39.45
N TRP A 620 10.41 -0.54 38.70
CA TRP A 620 11.54 0.19 39.27
C TRP A 620 11.11 1.48 39.98
N ALA A 621 10.21 2.27 39.38
CA ALA A 621 9.73 3.50 39.98
C ALA A 621 8.83 3.26 41.20
N GLU A 622 8.00 2.21 41.19
CA GLU A 622 7.24 1.77 42.36
C GLU A 622 8.16 1.42 43.53
N GLN A 623 9.20 0.63 43.27
CA GLN A 623 10.18 0.26 44.28
C GLN A 623 10.92 1.50 44.84
N LEU A 624 11.28 2.45 43.98
CA LEU A 624 11.93 3.69 44.38
C LEU A 624 11.03 4.54 45.31
N LEU A 625 9.73 4.63 45.00
CA LEU A 625 8.77 5.33 45.87
C LEU A 625 8.54 4.60 47.19
N ILE A 626 8.46 3.28 47.16
CA ILE A 626 8.30 2.44 48.35
C ILE A 626 9.52 2.64 49.24
N GLU A 627 10.75 2.50 48.74
CA GLU A 627 11.99 2.68 49.52
C GLU A 627 12.12 4.10 50.08
N ALA A 628 11.70 5.12 49.33
CA ALA A 628 11.73 6.50 49.79
C ALA A 628 10.79 6.79 50.97
N HIS A 629 9.68 6.04 51.10
CA HIS A 629 8.61 6.30 52.07
C HIS A 629 8.40 5.20 53.12
N SER A 630 8.99 4.02 52.94
CA SER A 630 8.94 2.93 53.91
C SER A 630 10.17 2.96 54.82
N ARG A 631 9.97 3.33 56.09
CA ARG A 631 10.99 3.15 57.14
C ARG A 631 10.96 1.69 57.62
N ALA A 632 11.63 0.77 56.92
CA ALA A 632 11.89 -0.59 57.40
C ALA A 632 13.20 -1.15 56.79
N PRO A 633 13.97 -1.99 57.53
CA PRO A 633 15.38 -2.24 57.24
C PRO A 633 15.61 -3.17 56.04
N ARG A 634 16.70 -2.89 55.32
CA ARG A 634 17.25 -3.70 54.21
C ARG A 634 17.47 -5.15 54.65
N GLY A 635 16.79 -6.07 54.00
CA GLY A 635 17.12 -7.49 54.08
C GLY A 635 16.11 -8.36 53.34
N GLN A 636 16.36 -8.63 52.06
CA GLN A 636 16.48 -9.98 51.49
C GLN A 636 16.46 -9.92 49.96
N SER A 637 17.32 -10.76 49.40
CA SER A 637 17.63 -10.97 47.98
C SER A 637 16.42 -11.25 47.10
N THR A 638 16.43 -10.66 45.91
CA THR A 638 15.58 -10.96 44.76
C THR A 638 15.70 -12.43 44.31
N PRO A 639 14.61 -13.20 44.18
CA PRO A 639 14.58 -14.33 43.26
C PRO A 639 14.23 -13.81 41.86
N SER A 640 15.07 -14.15 40.89
CA SER A 640 14.77 -14.04 39.46
C SER A 640 13.58 -14.94 39.11
N LEU A 641 12.48 -14.36 38.64
CA LEU A 641 11.35 -15.09 38.07
C LEU A 641 11.51 -15.13 36.55
N GLU A 642 12.10 -16.22 36.04
CA GLU A 642 11.79 -16.67 34.68
C GLU A 642 10.43 -17.36 34.69
N PRO A 643 9.48 -17.00 33.82
CA PRO A 643 8.25 -17.76 33.66
C PRO A 643 8.54 -19.06 32.90
N SER A 644 8.67 -20.17 33.62
CA SER A 644 8.70 -21.50 33.01
C SER A 644 7.28 -21.87 32.53
N LEU A 645 7.08 -21.89 31.22
CA LEU A 645 5.86 -22.37 30.55
C LEU A 645 5.52 -23.80 30.99
N VAL A 646 4.36 -24.01 31.62
CA VAL A 646 3.75 -25.34 31.75
C VAL A 646 3.30 -25.78 30.35
N ARG A 647 3.97 -26.77 29.76
CA ARG A 647 3.58 -27.36 28.47
C ARG A 647 2.42 -28.34 28.69
N CYS A 648 1.19 -27.98 28.30
CA CYS A 648 0.13 -28.97 28.09
C CYS A 648 0.57 -30.00 27.04
N ARG A 649 0.78 -31.25 27.45
CA ARG A 649 1.00 -32.37 26.54
C ARG A 649 -0.38 -32.93 26.18
N SER A 650 -0.88 -32.66 24.97
CA SER A 650 -2.01 -33.48 24.48
C SER A 650 -1.44 -34.78 23.93
N CYS A 651 -2.05 -35.91 24.33
CA CYS A 651 -1.85 -37.17 23.66
C CYS A 651 -2.99 -37.35 22.66
N SER A 652 -2.71 -37.23 21.37
CA SER A 652 -3.62 -37.58 20.27
C SER A 652 -3.81 -39.10 20.13
N ALA A 653 -3.72 -39.85 21.23
CA ALA A 653 -3.58 -41.31 21.20
C ALA A 653 -4.92 -42.05 21.07
N PHE A 654 -6.05 -41.36 21.26
CA PHE A 654 -7.37 -42.00 21.29
C PHE A 654 -8.36 -41.24 20.39
N THR A 655 -8.54 -41.70 19.16
CA THR A 655 -9.71 -41.32 18.36
C THR A 655 -10.88 -42.20 18.77
N ILE A 656 -11.87 -41.62 19.45
CA ILE A 656 -13.16 -42.29 19.70
C ILE A 656 -13.83 -42.46 18.33
N PRO A 657 -14.19 -43.68 17.89
CA PRO A 657 -14.88 -43.86 16.63
C PRO A 657 -16.28 -43.23 16.71
N VAL A 658 -16.46 -42.11 16.00
CA VAL A 658 -17.70 -41.31 15.98
C VAL A 658 -18.90 -42.07 15.39
N ALA A 659 -18.66 -43.17 14.65
CA ALA A 659 -19.69 -43.83 13.86
C ALA A 659 -20.70 -44.70 14.65
N GLU A 660 -20.48 -45.02 15.93
CA GLU A 660 -21.36 -45.95 16.68
C GLU A 660 -21.66 -45.54 18.14
N THR A 661 -21.52 -44.26 18.50
CA THR A 661 -21.78 -43.79 19.89
C THR A 661 -23.02 -42.89 19.97
N SER A 662 -24.21 -43.49 19.87
CA SER A 662 -25.47 -42.78 20.13
C SER A 662 -25.74 -42.54 21.63
N SER A 663 -24.84 -42.99 22.52
CA SER A 663 -25.00 -42.95 23.98
C SER A 663 -23.67 -42.67 24.69
N ALA A 664 -23.69 -41.77 25.69
CA ALA A 664 -22.55 -41.46 26.56
C ALA A 664 -21.93 -42.72 27.22
N ALA A 665 -22.74 -43.75 27.48
CA ALA A 665 -22.29 -45.02 28.04
C ALA A 665 -21.35 -45.79 27.10
N GLN A 666 -21.56 -45.70 25.78
CA GLN A 666 -20.71 -46.37 24.80
C GLN A 666 -19.35 -45.68 24.68
N ALA A 667 -19.33 -44.34 24.72
CA ALA A 667 -18.09 -43.57 24.70
C ALA A 667 -17.25 -43.82 25.97
N ILE A 668 -17.88 -43.81 27.16
CA ILE A 668 -17.20 -44.11 28.42
C ILE A 668 -16.73 -45.58 28.48
N ARG A 669 -17.54 -46.53 28.01
CA ARG A 669 -17.15 -47.95 27.92
C ARG A 669 -15.90 -48.14 27.07
N PHE A 670 -15.86 -47.54 25.88
CA PHE A 670 -14.71 -47.61 24.98
C PHE A 670 -13.44 -47.04 25.66
N LEU A 671 -13.56 -45.89 26.31
CA LEU A 671 -12.46 -45.30 27.08
C LEU A 671 -11.97 -46.24 28.20
N CYS A 672 -12.89 -46.82 28.98
CA CYS A 672 -12.53 -47.71 30.09
C CYS A 672 -11.89 -49.02 29.62
N GLN A 673 -12.38 -49.62 28.52
CA GLN A 673 -11.76 -50.80 27.90
C GLN A 673 -10.34 -50.50 27.40
N THR A 674 -10.11 -49.29 26.91
CA THR A 674 -8.81 -48.88 26.38
C THR A 674 -7.81 -48.57 27.49
N LEU A 675 -8.26 -47.94 28.58
CA LEU A 675 -7.41 -47.56 29.71
C LEU A 675 -7.05 -48.73 30.62
N ALA A 676 -7.88 -49.77 30.67
CA ALA A 676 -7.69 -50.92 31.55
C ALA A 676 -8.07 -52.25 30.85
N PRO A 677 -7.30 -52.70 29.85
CA PRO A 677 -7.64 -53.86 29.02
C PRO A 677 -7.62 -55.19 29.78
N LEU A 678 -7.06 -55.22 31.00
CA LEU A 678 -6.93 -56.41 31.84
C LEU A 678 -8.11 -56.59 32.82
N VAL A 679 -9.08 -55.67 32.84
CA VAL A 679 -10.23 -55.71 33.74
C VAL A 679 -11.40 -56.46 33.10
N SER A 680 -12.18 -57.19 33.91
CA SER A 680 -13.31 -57.97 33.41
C SER A 680 -14.38 -57.10 32.74
N GLU A 681 -14.98 -57.60 31.65
CA GLU A 681 -15.94 -56.83 30.86
C GLU A 681 -17.18 -56.40 31.67
N ALA A 682 -17.59 -57.23 32.65
CA ALA A 682 -18.69 -56.93 33.55
C ALA A 682 -18.40 -55.74 34.51
N GLU A 683 -17.15 -55.62 34.98
CA GLU A 683 -16.74 -54.49 35.83
C GLU A 683 -16.62 -53.20 35.03
N VAL A 684 -16.14 -53.28 33.79
CA VAL A 684 -16.07 -52.15 32.87
C VAL A 684 -17.49 -51.65 32.52
N GLU A 685 -18.43 -52.56 32.30
CA GLU A 685 -19.81 -52.24 31.97
C GLU A 685 -20.54 -51.59 33.16
N ALA A 686 -20.30 -52.08 34.38
CA ALA A 686 -20.83 -51.47 35.60
C ALA A 686 -20.28 -50.05 35.84
N PHE A 687 -18.97 -49.85 35.72
CA PHE A 687 -18.34 -48.54 35.90
C PHE A 687 -18.76 -47.53 34.82
N ALA A 688 -18.85 -47.98 33.57
CA ALA A 688 -19.33 -47.16 32.46
C ALA A 688 -20.81 -46.77 32.64
N ALA A 689 -21.66 -47.68 33.13
CA ALA A 689 -23.06 -47.40 33.41
C ALA A 689 -23.22 -46.34 34.53
N ASP A 690 -22.44 -46.44 35.60
CA ASP A 690 -22.47 -45.49 36.72
C ASP A 690 -22.03 -44.07 36.31
N LEU A 691 -20.97 -43.95 35.51
CA LEU A 691 -20.53 -42.67 34.96
C LEU A 691 -21.52 -42.13 33.91
N ALA A 692 -22.08 -43.00 33.07
CA ALA A 692 -23.01 -42.60 32.02
C ALA A 692 -24.31 -42.02 32.59
N CYS A 693 -24.85 -42.61 33.66
CA CYS A 693 -26.07 -42.13 34.32
C CYS A 693 -25.94 -40.71 34.89
N THR A 694 -24.72 -40.23 35.09
CA THR A 694 -24.43 -38.92 35.70
C THR A 694 -23.77 -37.93 34.74
N SER A 695 -23.37 -38.40 33.56
CA SER A 695 -22.81 -37.59 32.48
C SER A 695 -23.89 -36.82 31.72
N LYS A 696 -23.55 -35.62 31.22
CA LYS A 696 -24.42 -34.85 30.33
C LYS A 696 -23.68 -34.56 29.02
N SER A 697 -24.27 -34.88 27.88
CA SER A 697 -23.77 -34.39 26.59
C SER A 697 -24.21 -32.94 26.38
N ILE A 698 -23.27 -32.08 26.01
CA ILE A 698 -23.49 -30.65 25.74
C ILE A 698 -22.93 -30.35 24.36
N THR A 699 -23.75 -29.75 23.50
CA THR A 699 -23.34 -29.28 22.18
C THR A 699 -23.11 -27.78 22.22
N PHE A 700 -21.92 -27.35 21.81
CA PHE A 700 -21.49 -25.97 21.69
C PHE A 700 -21.46 -25.58 20.21
N GLN A 701 -22.05 -24.44 19.87
CA GLN A 701 -22.03 -23.87 18.52
C GLN A 701 -20.73 -23.11 18.27
N HIS A 702 -20.43 -22.82 17.01
CA HIS A 702 -19.21 -22.10 16.65
C HIS A 702 -19.04 -20.79 17.45
N GLY A 703 -17.90 -20.63 18.12
CA GLY A 703 -17.56 -19.44 18.89
C GLY A 703 -18.03 -19.45 20.36
N ASP A 704 -18.87 -20.43 20.75
CA ASP A 704 -19.31 -20.59 22.12
C ASP A 704 -18.13 -20.82 23.07
N VAL A 705 -18.17 -20.17 24.22
CA VAL A 705 -17.14 -20.30 25.26
C VAL A 705 -17.43 -21.56 26.07
N ILE A 706 -16.53 -22.53 26.00
CA ILE A 706 -16.61 -23.78 26.75
C ILE A 706 -16.05 -23.55 28.16
N LEU A 707 -14.86 -22.93 28.24
CA LEU A 707 -14.20 -22.57 29.50
C LEU A 707 -13.47 -21.22 29.36
N LYS A 708 -13.48 -20.41 30.43
CA LYS A 708 -12.71 -19.17 30.56
C LYS A 708 -11.87 -19.24 31.85
N GLU A 709 -10.71 -18.59 31.86
CA GLU A 709 -9.89 -18.42 33.05
C GLU A 709 -10.73 -17.85 34.21
N GLY A 710 -10.62 -18.46 35.39
CA GLY A 710 -11.42 -18.10 36.58
C GLY A 710 -12.81 -18.72 36.65
N SER A 711 -13.20 -19.56 35.67
CA SER A 711 -14.40 -20.41 35.79
C SER A 711 -14.29 -21.38 36.99
N THR A 712 -15.40 -21.88 37.50
CA THR A 712 -15.38 -22.86 38.58
C THR A 712 -15.10 -24.25 38.05
N ALA A 713 -14.10 -24.94 38.63
CA ALA A 713 -13.82 -26.33 38.33
C ALA A 713 -14.88 -27.27 38.96
N SER A 714 -16.02 -27.43 38.29
CA SER A 714 -17.12 -28.32 38.75
C SER A 714 -17.18 -29.66 38.01
N SER A 715 -16.60 -29.73 36.81
CA SER A 715 -16.71 -30.87 35.90
C SER A 715 -15.52 -31.00 34.96
N LEU A 716 -15.28 -32.21 34.49
CA LEU A 716 -14.36 -32.55 33.40
C LEU A 716 -15.13 -32.57 32.08
N HIS A 717 -14.55 -32.03 31.01
CA HIS A 717 -15.13 -32.03 29.67
C HIS A 717 -14.33 -32.95 28.74
N ILE A 718 -14.98 -33.96 28.16
CA ILE A 718 -14.39 -34.83 27.14
C ILE A 718 -14.93 -34.39 25.79
N ILE A 719 -14.08 -34.18 24.79
CA ILE A 719 -14.54 -33.80 23.44
C ILE A 719 -14.91 -35.06 22.67
N LEU A 720 -16.18 -35.19 22.28
CA LEU A 720 -16.68 -36.32 21.50
C LEU A 720 -16.56 -36.07 19.99
N SER A 721 -16.82 -34.84 19.55
CA SER A 721 -16.75 -34.43 18.15
C SER A 721 -16.47 -32.92 18.01
N GLY A 722 -15.94 -32.50 16.86
CA GLY A 722 -15.60 -31.11 16.60
C GLY A 722 -14.19 -30.70 17.02
N SER A 723 -13.91 -29.39 17.02
CA SER A 723 -12.60 -28.86 17.42
C SER A 723 -12.74 -27.73 18.43
N VAL A 724 -11.85 -27.67 19.42
CA VAL A 724 -11.80 -26.55 20.38
C VAL A 724 -10.58 -25.70 20.10
N LYS A 725 -10.80 -24.39 19.96
CA LYS A 725 -9.74 -23.40 19.78
C LYS A 725 -9.33 -22.83 21.12
N LEU A 726 -8.04 -22.93 21.42
CA LEU A 726 -7.44 -22.31 22.60
C LEU A 726 -6.84 -20.96 22.24
N SER A 727 -7.33 -19.90 22.89
CA SER A 727 -6.87 -18.53 22.66
C SER A 727 -6.08 -17.99 23.85
N LYS A 728 -4.97 -17.30 23.55
CA LYS A 728 -4.27 -16.43 24.51
C LYS A 728 -5.07 -15.14 24.72
N ALA A 729 -4.87 -14.45 25.83
CA ALA A 729 -5.45 -13.14 26.09
C ALA A 729 -5.32 -12.19 24.87
N THR A 730 -6.44 -11.67 24.39
CA THR A 730 -6.47 -10.35 23.76
C THR A 730 -6.39 -9.28 24.83
N HIS A 731 -5.55 -8.30 24.54
CA HIS A 731 -5.07 -7.20 25.36
C HIS A 731 -6.15 -6.19 25.85
N GLU A 732 -7.45 -6.48 25.77
CA GLU A 732 -8.49 -5.44 25.87
C GLU A 732 -9.09 -5.24 27.27
N GLU A 733 -9.20 -6.28 28.12
CA GLU A 733 -9.75 -6.09 29.48
C GLU A 733 -8.68 -5.66 30.51
N GLY A 734 -7.39 -5.74 30.18
CA GLY A 734 -6.30 -5.57 31.15
C GLY A 734 -5.25 -4.49 30.86
N ILE A 735 -5.25 -3.83 29.69
CA ILE A 735 -4.13 -2.95 29.29
C ILE A 735 -4.60 -1.54 28.99
N ARG A 736 -4.67 -0.72 30.04
CA ARG A 736 -4.86 0.74 29.98
C ARG A 736 -3.67 1.51 29.37
N TYR A 737 -2.60 0.83 28.94
CA TYR A 737 -1.31 1.43 28.58
C TYR A 737 -0.87 1.26 27.13
N LYS A 738 -1.66 0.63 26.25
CA LYS A 738 -1.37 0.71 24.82
C LYS A 738 -1.89 2.05 24.29
N LEU A 739 -0.97 2.88 23.78
CA LEU A 739 -1.35 4.02 22.94
C LEU A 739 -2.19 3.49 21.78
N GLY A 740 -3.29 4.18 21.47
CA GLY A 740 -3.97 3.98 20.20
C GLY A 740 -2.95 4.14 19.07
N ARG A 741 -2.95 3.22 18.11
CA ARG A 741 -2.12 3.34 16.91
C ARG A 741 -2.74 4.45 16.06
N TYR A 742 -2.24 5.67 16.20
CA TYR A 742 -2.71 6.80 15.38
C TYR A 742 -2.13 6.71 13.97
N HIS A 743 -3.03 6.81 12.98
CA HIS A 743 -2.70 6.83 11.57
C HIS A 743 -2.12 8.19 11.16
N LEU A 744 -1.30 8.22 10.11
CA LEU A 744 -0.72 9.45 9.55
C LEU A 744 -1.76 10.35 8.84
N ASN A 745 -3.02 9.91 8.72
CA ASN A 745 -4.11 10.67 8.10
C ASN A 745 -5.44 9.92 8.25
N GLU A 746 -6.32 10.33 9.17
CA GLU A 746 -7.64 9.67 9.35
C GLU A 746 -8.59 9.97 8.17
N GLU A 747 -8.35 11.04 7.40
CA GLU A 747 -9.15 11.41 6.22
C GLU A 747 -9.10 10.37 5.08
N LYS A 748 -8.12 9.45 5.07
CA LYS A 748 -7.94 8.46 3.99
C LYS A 748 -8.77 7.18 4.14
N GLY A 749 -9.36 6.91 5.30
CA GLY A 749 -10.13 5.68 5.52
C GLY A 749 -9.31 4.39 5.40
N ASP A 750 -7.99 4.47 5.41
CA ASP A 750 -7.09 3.32 5.37
C ASP A 750 -7.10 2.60 6.74
N LEU A 751 -7.66 1.40 6.79
CA LEU A 751 -7.50 0.46 7.90
C LEU A 751 -6.12 -0.20 7.77
N PHE A 752 -5.36 -0.26 8.87
CA PHE A 752 -4.05 -0.92 8.90
C PHE A 752 -4.15 -2.37 8.37
N VAL A 753 -3.25 -2.76 7.46
CA VAL A 753 -2.97 -4.16 7.08
C VAL A 753 -2.20 -4.92 8.19
N PHE A 754 -1.92 -4.27 9.32
CA PHE A 754 -1.38 -4.89 10.54
C PHE A 754 -2.39 -4.89 11.67
N GLU A 755 -3.64 -5.29 11.38
CA GLU A 755 -4.37 -6.09 12.35
C GLU A 755 -3.54 -7.34 12.61
N GLU A 756 -2.68 -7.29 13.64
CA GLU A 756 -2.30 -8.53 14.32
C GLU A 756 -3.62 -9.20 14.66
N ARG A 757 -3.90 -10.34 14.02
CA ARG A 757 -5.04 -11.19 14.35
C ARG A 757 -5.09 -11.28 15.87
N THR A 758 -6.13 -10.68 16.43
CA THR A 758 -6.35 -10.54 17.87
C THR A 758 -6.30 -11.91 18.55
N GLU A 759 -6.64 -12.97 17.83
CA GLU A 759 -6.50 -14.34 18.29
C GLU A 759 -5.22 -14.99 17.73
N VAL A 760 -4.19 -15.11 18.59
CA VAL A 760 -3.14 -16.09 18.35
C VAL A 760 -3.71 -17.46 18.76
N GLU A 761 -4.10 -18.24 17.76
CA GLU A 761 -4.50 -19.64 17.94
C GLU A 761 -3.29 -20.42 18.46
N LEU A 762 -3.32 -20.79 19.75
CA LEU A 762 -2.21 -21.51 20.38
C LEU A 762 -2.20 -22.97 19.93
N LYS A 763 -3.40 -23.58 19.87
CA LYS A 763 -3.59 -25.00 19.56
C LYS A 763 -5.07 -25.28 19.28
N SER A 764 -5.34 -26.22 18.37
CA SER A 764 -6.65 -26.83 18.16
C SER A 764 -6.69 -28.20 18.85
N VAL A 765 -7.78 -28.48 19.54
CA VAL A 765 -8.04 -29.73 20.26
C VAL A 765 -9.06 -30.55 19.45
N TYR A 766 -8.88 -31.87 19.37
CA TYR A 766 -9.60 -32.78 18.46
C TYR A 766 -10.49 -33.80 19.22
N PRO A 767 -11.37 -34.55 18.53
CA PRO A 767 -12.18 -35.59 19.15
C PRO A 767 -11.35 -36.63 19.90
N GLY A 768 -11.70 -36.91 21.16
CA GLY A 768 -10.98 -37.80 22.07
C GLY A 768 -9.99 -37.10 23.02
N ASP A 769 -9.69 -35.82 22.81
CA ASP A 769 -8.91 -35.02 23.74
C ASP A 769 -9.75 -34.62 24.98
N TRP A 770 -9.04 -34.41 26.09
CA TRP A 770 -9.62 -34.10 27.40
C TRP A 770 -9.40 -32.61 27.68
N LEU A 771 -10.47 -31.88 27.98
CA LEU A 771 -10.39 -30.49 28.45
C LEU A 771 -10.74 -30.46 29.93
N GLY A 772 -9.73 -30.30 30.76
CA GLY A 772 -9.93 -30.07 32.19
C GLY A 772 -10.38 -28.64 32.43
N THR A 773 -11.42 -28.45 33.26
CA THR A 773 -11.64 -27.14 33.93
C THR A 773 -10.38 -26.68 34.66
N MET A 774 -9.59 -27.63 35.16
CA MET A 774 -8.41 -27.38 36.01
C MET A 774 -7.23 -26.73 35.28
N GLU A 775 -7.08 -26.96 33.98
CA GLU A 775 -6.09 -26.26 33.14
C GLU A 775 -6.41 -24.75 33.01
N PHE A 776 -7.67 -24.37 33.24
CA PHE A 776 -8.16 -22.98 33.21
C PHE A 776 -8.45 -22.41 34.61
N CYS A 777 -8.29 -23.22 35.68
CA CYS A 777 -8.63 -22.84 37.06
C CYS A 777 -7.42 -22.71 38.02
N ALA A 778 -6.18 -22.87 37.57
CA ALA A 778 -5.04 -22.95 38.49
C ALA A 778 -4.71 -21.62 39.20
N THR A 779 -5.21 -21.45 40.43
CA THR A 779 -4.38 -21.03 41.57
C THR A 779 -4.67 -21.97 42.75
N THR A 780 -3.88 -23.03 42.89
CA THR A 780 -3.74 -23.69 44.20
C THR A 780 -2.75 -22.88 45.04
N SER A 781 -2.90 -22.90 46.36
CA SER A 781 -2.14 -22.06 47.32
C SER A 781 -0.62 -22.22 47.29
N ARG A 782 -0.06 -23.12 46.46
CA ARG A 782 1.37 -23.38 46.33
C ARG A 782 1.99 -23.03 44.97
N SER A 783 1.22 -22.75 43.91
CA SER A 783 1.78 -22.43 42.59
C SER A 783 1.85 -20.91 42.34
N ARG A 784 3.06 -20.40 42.06
CA ARG A 784 3.36 -18.99 41.77
C ARG A 784 3.32 -18.65 40.27
N THR A 785 2.81 -19.52 39.40
CA THR A 785 2.78 -19.27 37.94
C THR A 785 1.37 -19.45 37.36
N PRO A 786 0.75 -18.39 36.79
CA PRO A 786 -0.56 -18.50 36.15
C PRO A 786 -0.49 -19.29 34.83
N CYS A 787 -1.56 -20.01 34.50
CA CYS A 787 -1.70 -20.71 33.23
C CYS A 787 -1.83 -19.67 32.08
N CYS A 788 -1.11 -19.86 30.98
CA CYS A 788 -1.03 -18.84 29.90
C CYS A 788 -2.23 -18.85 28.93
N VAL A 789 -3.35 -19.49 29.28
CA VAL A 789 -4.49 -19.78 28.39
C VAL A 789 -5.78 -19.21 29.00
N MET A 790 -6.43 -18.26 28.30
CA MET A 790 -7.58 -17.50 28.83
C MET A 790 -8.95 -18.08 28.48
N SER A 791 -9.13 -18.71 27.30
CA SER A 791 -10.41 -19.34 26.95
C SER A 791 -10.30 -20.49 25.94
N ALA A 792 -11.18 -21.47 26.11
CA ALA A 792 -11.47 -22.54 25.18
C ALA A 792 -12.81 -22.25 24.48
N ARG A 793 -12.80 -22.14 23.15
CA ARG A 793 -14.00 -21.87 22.34
C ARG A 793 -14.25 -22.95 21.30
N ALA A 794 -15.50 -23.21 20.98
CA ALA A 794 -15.86 -24.14 19.92
C ALA A 794 -15.43 -23.64 18.53
N GLY A 795 -14.78 -24.52 17.76
CA GLY A 795 -14.30 -24.30 16.39
C GLY A 795 -15.43 -24.24 15.38
N LYS A 796 -15.10 -24.16 14.08
CA LYS A 796 -16.07 -23.90 13.00
C LYS A 796 -17.14 -24.98 12.86
N ASP A 797 -16.78 -26.22 13.20
CA ASP A 797 -17.64 -27.39 13.05
C ASP A 797 -18.55 -27.63 14.28
N GLY A 798 -18.57 -26.69 15.23
CA GLY A 798 -19.17 -26.90 16.55
C GLY A 798 -18.37 -27.90 17.39
N VAL A 799 -18.81 -28.15 18.62
CA VAL A 799 -18.19 -29.12 19.52
C VAL A 799 -19.26 -29.87 20.30
N GLU A 800 -19.23 -31.19 20.28
CA GLU A 800 -19.98 -32.00 21.22
C GLU A 800 -19.05 -32.45 22.35
N SER A 801 -19.43 -32.13 23.59
CA SER A 801 -18.63 -32.45 24.77
C SER A 801 -19.44 -33.20 25.80
N LEU A 802 -18.86 -34.26 26.36
CA LEU A 802 -19.39 -34.98 27.50
C LEU A 802 -18.90 -34.35 28.80
N GLN A 803 -19.82 -33.81 29.59
CA GLN A 803 -19.54 -33.22 30.89
C GLN A 803 -19.67 -34.26 32.01
N LEU A 804 -18.59 -34.46 32.77
CA LEU A 804 -18.51 -35.36 33.92
C LEU A 804 -18.29 -34.56 35.21
N PRO A 805 -19.29 -34.47 36.11
CA PRO A 805 -19.13 -33.78 37.39
C PRO A 805 -18.11 -34.48 38.31
N PHE A 806 -17.20 -33.73 38.93
CA PHE A 806 -16.13 -34.31 39.76
C PHE A 806 -16.66 -35.12 40.94
N ARG A 807 -17.79 -34.72 41.54
CA ARG A 807 -18.44 -35.46 42.64
C ARG A 807 -18.91 -36.86 42.22
N CYS A 808 -19.39 -36.98 40.99
CA CYS A 808 -19.86 -38.24 40.43
C CYS A 808 -18.69 -39.14 40.05
N LEU A 809 -17.64 -38.55 39.46
CA LEU A 809 -16.38 -39.23 39.19
C LEU A 809 -15.77 -39.81 40.47
N HIS A 810 -15.72 -39.01 41.54
CA HIS A 810 -15.23 -39.45 42.85
C HIS A 810 -16.03 -40.63 43.42
N ARG A 811 -17.36 -40.60 43.29
CA ARG A 811 -18.24 -41.70 43.73
C ARG A 811 -17.99 -43.00 42.93
N ALA A 812 -17.90 -42.90 41.61
CA ALA A 812 -17.67 -44.05 40.74
C ALA A 812 -16.31 -44.72 41.00
N ILE A 813 -15.26 -43.92 41.23
CA ILE A 813 -13.91 -44.39 41.58
C ILE A 813 -13.93 -45.18 42.90
N ASN A 814 -14.69 -44.70 43.90
CA ASN A 814 -14.78 -45.38 45.19
C ASN A 814 -15.57 -46.71 45.11
N LEU A 815 -16.52 -46.82 44.18
CA LEU A 815 -17.29 -48.05 43.95
C LEU A 815 -16.51 -49.10 43.15
N HIS A 816 -15.63 -48.66 42.25
CA HIS A 816 -14.80 -49.52 41.39
C HIS A 816 -13.31 -49.12 41.46
N PRO A 817 -12.61 -49.44 42.56
CA PRO A 817 -11.27 -48.92 42.83
C PRO A 817 -10.20 -49.36 41.82
N SER A 818 -10.29 -50.57 41.27
CA SER A 818 -9.35 -51.09 40.26
C SER A 818 -9.37 -50.29 38.95
N LEU A 819 -10.56 -50.02 38.41
CA LEU A 819 -10.77 -49.18 37.22
C LEU A 819 -10.59 -47.70 37.52
N GLY A 820 -11.03 -47.26 38.70
CA GLY A 820 -10.92 -45.87 39.14
C GLY A 820 -9.47 -45.41 39.24
N LEU A 821 -8.56 -46.26 39.74
CA LEU A 821 -7.11 -45.97 39.79
C LEU A 821 -6.49 -45.85 38.39
N ALA A 822 -6.84 -46.73 37.45
CA ALA A 822 -6.36 -46.64 36.07
C ALA A 822 -6.86 -45.37 35.36
N PHE A 823 -8.13 -45.02 35.58
CA PHE A 823 -8.73 -43.79 35.04
C PHE A 823 -8.07 -42.53 35.62
N LEU A 824 -7.79 -42.53 36.93
CA LEU A 824 -7.09 -41.44 37.60
C LEU A 824 -5.63 -41.29 37.18
N GLY A 825 -4.90 -42.39 37.04
CA GLY A 825 -3.53 -42.39 36.54
C GLY A 825 -3.43 -41.81 35.13
N HIS A 826 -4.47 -42.00 34.31
CA HIS A 826 -4.51 -41.39 32.98
C HIS A 826 -4.82 -39.89 33.03
N ILE A 827 -5.77 -39.46 33.87
CA ILE A 827 -6.06 -38.04 34.10
C ILE A 827 -4.81 -37.32 34.62
N SER A 828 -4.09 -37.91 35.58
CA SER A 828 -2.89 -37.31 36.17
C SER A 828 -1.73 -37.21 35.20
N TYR A 829 -1.58 -38.20 34.30
CA TYR A 829 -0.60 -38.16 33.21
C TYR A 829 -0.89 -37.02 32.22
N LEU A 830 -2.16 -36.73 31.93
CA LEU A 830 -2.58 -35.68 30.99
C LEU A 830 -2.59 -34.28 31.61
N ALA A 831 -3.05 -34.14 32.86
CA ALA A 831 -3.28 -32.85 33.53
C ALA A 831 -2.23 -32.49 34.61
N GLY A 832 -1.24 -33.37 34.88
CA GLY A 832 -0.18 -33.18 35.88
C GLY A 832 -0.59 -33.54 37.31
N LEU A 833 0.39 -33.86 38.17
CA LEU A 833 0.20 -34.31 39.58
C LEU A 833 -0.70 -33.40 40.43
N GLU A 834 -0.68 -32.09 40.18
CA GLU A 834 -1.47 -31.09 40.91
C GLU A 834 -3.00 -31.23 40.70
N SER A 835 -3.40 -31.91 39.62
CA SER A 835 -4.80 -32.23 39.34
C SER A 835 -5.40 -33.30 40.26
N LEU A 836 -4.58 -34.13 40.91
CA LEU A 836 -5.05 -35.15 41.85
C LEU A 836 -5.41 -34.57 43.22
N GLU A 837 -4.68 -33.54 43.69
CA GLU A 837 -4.95 -32.88 44.98
C GLU A 837 -6.31 -32.17 44.99
N LEU A 838 -6.69 -31.55 43.87
CA LEU A 838 -7.95 -30.83 43.71
C LEU A 838 -9.18 -31.76 43.67
N LEU A 839 -9.06 -32.94 43.06
CA LEU A 839 -10.11 -33.98 43.05
C LEU A 839 -10.38 -34.57 44.45
N GLY A 840 -9.39 -34.52 45.35
CA GLY A 840 -9.55 -34.88 46.76
C GLY A 840 -10.19 -33.79 47.63
N SER A 841 -10.24 -32.54 47.15
CA SER A 841 -10.83 -31.41 47.88
C SER A 841 -12.32 -31.25 47.52
N THR A 842 -13.22 -31.36 48.50
CA THR A 842 -14.68 -31.30 48.25
C THR A 842 -15.24 -29.88 48.11
N GLN A 843 -14.41 -28.84 48.23
CA GLN A 843 -14.80 -27.43 48.11
C GLN A 843 -13.78 -26.64 47.29
N MET A 844 -14.22 -26.08 46.16
CA MET A 844 -13.53 -25.03 45.42
C MET A 844 -14.48 -23.83 45.32
N LEU A 845 -14.05 -22.66 45.82
CA LEU A 845 -14.83 -21.43 45.73
C LEU A 845 -14.66 -20.79 44.34
N PRO A 846 -15.74 -20.27 43.73
CA PRO A 846 -15.64 -19.40 42.56
C PRO A 846 -14.84 -18.15 42.91
N TYR A 847 -14.10 -17.60 41.95
CA TYR A 847 -13.63 -16.22 42.04
C TYR A 847 -14.84 -15.28 42.16
N ARG A 848 -15.11 -14.81 43.38
CA ARG A 848 -15.95 -13.65 43.66
C ARG A 848 -15.22 -12.76 44.64
N SER A 849 -15.13 -11.48 44.30
CA SER A 849 -14.75 -10.43 45.23
C SER A 849 -15.73 -10.45 46.41
N SER A 850 -15.27 -10.85 47.57
CA SER A 850 -15.83 -10.36 48.83
C SER A 850 -14.81 -10.54 49.94
N SER A 851 -14.53 -9.42 50.60
CA SER A 851 -14.30 -9.37 52.03
C SER A 851 -15.12 -10.45 52.74
N ASP A 852 -14.47 -11.39 53.41
CA ASP A 852 -14.66 -11.63 54.84
C ASP A 852 -13.77 -12.77 55.32
N ALA A 853 -13.17 -12.53 56.48
CA ALA A 853 -12.35 -13.48 57.21
C ALA A 853 -13.23 -14.51 57.90
N THR A 854 -13.00 -15.81 57.65
CA THR A 854 -12.95 -16.93 58.62
C THR A 854 -13.09 -18.25 57.86
N PHE A 855 -12.15 -19.19 58.06
CA PHE A 855 -12.34 -20.65 58.18
C PHE A 855 -10.99 -21.36 58.03
N LEU A 856 -10.15 -21.20 59.06
CA LEU A 856 -8.93 -21.95 59.30
C LEU A 856 -9.17 -22.69 60.62
N ALA A 857 -9.81 -23.87 60.60
CA ALA A 857 -10.09 -24.61 61.84
C ALA A 857 -10.37 -26.13 61.76
N LEU A 858 -10.29 -26.83 60.62
CA LEU A 858 -10.76 -28.24 60.55
C LEU A 858 -9.78 -29.27 59.94
N ALA A 859 -8.48 -28.97 59.85
CA ALA A 859 -7.49 -29.93 59.35
C ALA A 859 -6.42 -30.34 60.40
N ALA A 860 -6.75 -30.24 61.68
CA ALA A 860 -5.87 -30.68 62.77
C ALA A 860 -6.65 -31.46 63.82
N ALA A 861 -7.08 -32.69 63.48
CA ALA A 861 -7.39 -33.73 64.46
C ALA A 861 -7.55 -35.12 63.78
N GLY A 862 -6.66 -36.06 64.12
CA GLY A 862 -7.04 -37.45 64.39
C GLY A 862 -6.89 -38.50 63.29
N ASP A 863 -5.75 -39.19 63.32
CA ASP A 863 -5.49 -40.65 63.24
C ASP A 863 -6.35 -41.62 62.41
N ASP A 864 -5.60 -42.39 61.60
CA ASP A 864 -5.68 -43.85 61.35
C ASP A 864 -7.05 -44.50 61.10
N ALA A 865 -7.45 -44.57 59.83
CA ALA A 865 -7.90 -45.80 59.16
C ALA A 865 -8.25 -45.53 57.69
N LEU A 866 -7.79 -46.40 56.79
CA LEU A 866 -8.07 -46.48 55.34
C LEU A 866 -7.30 -45.45 54.49
N SER A 867 -6.13 -45.85 53.99
CA SER A 867 -5.49 -45.16 52.87
C SER A 867 -6.45 -45.15 51.68
N SER A 868 -6.93 -43.96 51.35
CA SER A 868 -7.88 -43.78 50.25
C SER A 868 -7.19 -44.15 48.93
N PRO A 869 -7.92 -44.58 47.88
CA PRO A 869 -7.35 -44.87 46.57
C PRO A 869 -6.47 -43.72 46.03
N TRP A 870 -6.74 -42.49 46.49
CA TRP A 870 -6.08 -41.25 46.13
C TRP A 870 -4.65 -41.12 46.68
N GLU A 871 -4.41 -41.55 47.92
CA GLU A 871 -3.07 -41.52 48.51
C GLU A 871 -2.13 -42.50 47.81
N ARG A 872 -2.64 -43.66 47.37
CA ARG A 872 -1.83 -44.64 46.63
C ARG A 872 -1.40 -44.14 45.25
N ALA A 873 -2.30 -43.42 44.56
CA ALA A 873 -2.01 -42.83 43.25
C ALA A 873 -0.95 -41.71 43.29
N MET A 874 -0.75 -41.06 44.45
CA MET A 874 0.29 -40.03 44.63
C MET A 874 1.65 -40.60 45.07
N THR A 875 1.69 -41.84 45.56
CA THR A 875 2.91 -42.45 46.15
C THR A 875 3.66 -43.41 45.23
N GLU A 876 3.05 -43.88 44.14
CA GLU A 876 3.75 -44.69 43.14
C GLU A 876 4.28 -43.79 41.99
N PRO A 877 5.56 -43.91 41.61
CA PRO A 877 6.23 -43.03 40.66
C PRO A 877 5.81 -43.20 39.20
#